data_AF-A0A5C9BDS6-F1
#
_entry.id   AF-A0A5C9BDS6-F1
#
_cell.length_a   1.000
_cell.length_b   1.000
_cell.length_c   1.000
_cell.angle_alpha   90.00
_cell.angle_beta   90.00
_cell.angle_gamma   90.00
#
_symmetry.space_group_name_H-M   'P 1'
#
loop_
_entity.id
_entity.type
_entity.pdbx_description
1 polymer ?
#
loop_
_entity_poly.entity_id
_entity_poly.type
_entity_poly.pdbx_seq_one_letter_code
_entity_poly.pdbx_strand_id
1 'polypeptide(L)'
;MLFQKAGARLFVHSLLLSCLLAGCAGLPFGASATRGQSPEGLVLKAEQKLLADPGEASHKVEWLRQRERAVLDLLAAADKAHDAGNWEEAVLLYQRVLGLDDKNQNARRKLAAIEAERRYARLVADAGEMFAQGNIEGARNKLHPVLLEAPAHAGALELQANIVAATTAQGSGAPALKSSPNRQITLEFREANLKMVFEGLSRTSGINFVLDKDIKPDSKATVFVKNVTLDAAIAAILNTNQLEKKVLDATTLLIYPNTAQKNNEYRELVIKSFYLTNADVKQTAALLKTVLKVKNLHLDERLNLLVLRDTPEVVRLAEKMVALQDVAEPEVMLDVEVLELKRSKFTDIGITYPTNLTAGVLSNGAFSALTLDALRRLNDKSITVSPNPAINFQKTDGTVNLLANPRIRVKSREKAKVQIGDRVPVVTANISTTAATVSDSVQYLDVGLKLEVEPVVSLDDHVSIKVALEVGTIGTQTTTKNGSVVYQIGTRNASTLLRLKDGETQVLAGLINDEDRHNASKVPGLGDIPLLGRLFSDHSDNRTKTEIVLAITPHVINNLQRPGAEIMELWSGTETSIGDATRSSGKGAVAAVAAPSRPAAPEGGGEPAPPPLPEAVPATQVEQAPPAATEPAPPATGGQ
;
A
#
# COMPACT_ATOMS: atom_id res chain seq x y z
N MET A 1 16.41 -82.48 14.27
CA MET A 1 15.31 -81.49 14.26
C MET A 1 15.83 -80.12 14.72
N LEU A 2 16.59 -79.38 13.88
CA LEU A 2 17.14 -78.07 14.27
C LEU A 2 17.53 -77.16 13.09
N PHE A 3 16.95 -77.35 11.90
CA PHE A 3 17.35 -76.59 10.69
C PHE A 3 16.18 -76.06 9.84
N GLN A 4 15.06 -75.67 10.46
CA GLN A 4 13.91 -75.13 9.70
C GLN A 4 13.26 -73.88 10.30
N LYS A 5 13.88 -73.22 11.30
CA LYS A 5 13.35 -71.99 11.93
C LYS A 5 14.19 -70.72 11.72
N ALA A 6 15.29 -70.77 10.97
CA ALA A 6 16.16 -69.61 10.76
C ALA A 6 15.83 -68.78 9.50
N GLY A 7 15.12 -69.34 8.51
CA GLY A 7 14.86 -68.66 7.22
C GLY A 7 13.77 -67.58 7.25
N ALA A 8 12.80 -67.66 8.18
CA ALA A 8 11.65 -66.75 8.18
C ALA A 8 11.91 -65.42 8.91
N ARG A 9 12.95 -65.31 9.75
CA ARG A 9 13.25 -64.07 10.49
C ARG A 9 14.17 -63.12 9.72
N LEU A 10 15.00 -63.62 8.81
CA LEU A 10 15.87 -62.78 7.98
C LEU A 10 15.10 -62.03 6.88
N PHE A 11 14.08 -62.64 6.29
CA PHE A 11 13.29 -62.00 5.23
C PHE A 11 12.41 -60.85 5.76
N VAL A 12 11.91 -60.96 6.99
CA VAL A 12 11.14 -59.90 7.65
C VAL A 12 12.03 -58.70 8.03
N HIS A 13 13.29 -58.95 8.43
CA HIS A 13 14.23 -57.86 8.75
C HIS A 13 14.77 -57.17 7.49
N SER A 14 14.92 -57.89 6.37
CA SER A 14 15.31 -57.28 5.09
C SER A 14 14.18 -56.41 4.49
N LEU A 15 12.91 -56.80 4.67
CA LEU A 15 11.77 -55.99 4.20
C LEU A 15 11.54 -54.74 5.06
N LEU A 16 11.76 -54.82 6.38
CA LEU A 16 11.65 -53.68 7.29
C LEU A 16 12.81 -52.67 7.17
N LEU A 17 14.01 -53.13 6.82
CA LEU A 17 15.17 -52.26 6.60
C LEU A 17 15.11 -51.55 5.23
N SER A 18 14.45 -52.16 4.24
CA SER A 18 14.18 -51.53 2.93
C SER A 18 13.16 -50.39 3.02
N CYS A 19 12.24 -50.40 3.98
CA CYS A 19 11.27 -49.31 4.17
C CYS A 19 11.84 -48.12 4.97
N LEU A 20 12.96 -48.29 5.66
CA LEU A 20 13.60 -47.21 6.45
C LEU A 20 14.65 -46.41 5.67
N LEU A 21 15.03 -46.84 4.45
CA LEU A 21 16.04 -46.18 3.61
C LEU A 21 15.48 -45.42 2.40
N ALA A 22 14.15 -45.31 2.26
CA ALA A 22 13.49 -44.53 1.21
C ALA A 22 12.97 -43.16 1.68
N GLY A 23 13.34 -42.71 2.88
CA GLY A 23 12.97 -41.40 3.42
C GLY A 23 14.21 -40.53 3.61
N CYS A 24 14.68 -39.88 2.53
CA CYS A 24 15.46 -38.63 2.52
C CYS A 24 16.16 -38.46 1.15
N ALA A 25 15.41 -38.14 0.11
CA ALA A 25 15.95 -37.48 -1.07
C ALA A 25 14.82 -36.74 -1.81
N GLY A 26 14.96 -35.42 -1.92
CA GLY A 26 14.13 -34.59 -2.79
C GLY A 26 13.14 -33.70 -2.04
N LEU A 27 13.50 -32.43 -1.86
CA LEU A 27 12.53 -31.34 -1.82
C LEU A 27 11.94 -31.18 -3.22
N PRO A 28 10.62 -31.27 -3.42
CA PRO A 28 9.98 -30.66 -4.56
C PRO A 28 9.34 -29.35 -4.12
N PHE A 29 9.93 -28.25 -4.60
CA PHE A 29 9.17 -27.05 -4.90
C PHE A 29 8.07 -27.43 -5.91
N GLY A 30 6.82 -27.09 -5.61
CA GLY A 30 5.72 -27.13 -6.59
C GLY A 30 4.75 -28.31 -6.46
N ALA A 31 3.50 -27.96 -6.14
CA ALA A 31 2.27 -28.63 -6.53
C ALA A 31 2.16 -30.15 -6.34
N SER A 32 1.67 -30.56 -5.16
CA SER A 32 0.57 -31.52 -5.14
C SER A 32 -0.29 -31.28 -3.90
N ALA A 33 -1.49 -30.73 -4.12
CA ALA A 33 -2.58 -30.90 -3.19
C ALA A 33 -2.76 -32.40 -2.98
N THR A 34 -2.59 -32.87 -1.75
CA THR A 34 -2.89 -34.25 -1.38
C THR A 34 -4.37 -34.46 -1.66
N ARG A 35 -4.65 -35.26 -2.70
CA ARG A 35 -5.97 -35.57 -3.24
C ARG A 35 -6.82 -36.18 -2.11
N GLY A 36 -7.58 -35.35 -1.40
CA GLY A 36 -8.52 -35.75 -0.34
C GLY A 36 -8.43 -35.02 1.01
N GLN A 37 -7.46 -34.15 1.26
CA GLN A 37 -7.46 -33.31 2.48
C GLN A 37 -7.91 -31.89 2.12
N SER A 38 -9.07 -31.47 2.62
CA SER A 38 -9.49 -30.08 2.50
C SER A 38 -8.44 -29.17 3.15
N PRO A 39 -8.20 -27.96 2.61
CA PRO A 39 -7.26 -27.01 3.20
C PRO A 39 -7.58 -26.75 4.69
N GLU A 40 -8.86 -26.68 5.05
CA GLU A 40 -9.33 -26.62 6.43
C GLU A 40 -8.89 -27.80 7.30
N GLY A 41 -8.87 -29.02 6.76
CA GLY A 41 -8.45 -30.22 7.49
C GLY A 41 -6.96 -30.21 7.85
N LEU A 42 -6.12 -29.52 7.07
CA LEU A 42 -4.70 -29.32 7.40
C LEU A 42 -4.53 -28.29 8.52
N VAL A 43 -5.32 -27.21 8.49
CA VAL A 43 -5.34 -26.18 9.55
C VAL A 43 -5.77 -26.79 10.87
N LEU A 44 -6.86 -27.56 10.90
CA LEU A 44 -7.35 -28.23 12.11
C LEU A 44 -6.32 -29.18 12.72
N LYS A 45 -5.57 -29.92 11.88
CA LYS A 45 -4.47 -30.78 12.36
C LYS A 45 -3.32 -29.96 12.96
N ALA A 46 -2.96 -28.84 12.34
CA ALA A 46 -1.93 -27.95 12.86
C ALA A 46 -2.38 -27.27 14.17
N GLU A 47 -3.66 -26.91 14.26
CA GLU A 47 -4.29 -26.35 15.46
C GLU A 47 -4.31 -27.36 16.60
N GLN A 48 -4.64 -28.62 16.33
CA GLN A 48 -4.57 -29.69 17.33
C GLN A 48 -3.15 -29.86 17.89
N LYS A 49 -2.11 -29.74 17.06
CA LYS A 49 -0.71 -29.78 17.53
C LYS A 49 -0.37 -28.57 18.41
N LEU A 50 -0.83 -27.38 18.03
CA LEU A 50 -0.67 -26.18 18.84
C LEU A 50 -1.41 -26.28 20.18
N LEU A 51 -2.60 -26.86 20.21
CA LEU A 51 -3.36 -27.08 21.44
C LEU A 51 -2.76 -28.17 22.32
N ALA A 52 -2.18 -29.22 21.73
CA ALA A 52 -1.52 -30.31 22.45
C ALA A 52 -0.24 -29.85 23.16
N ASP A 53 0.57 -29.02 22.51
CA ASP A 53 1.76 -28.39 23.09
C ASP A 53 1.77 -26.88 22.78
N PRO A 54 1.12 -26.05 23.61
CA PRO A 54 1.12 -24.58 23.45
C PRO A 54 2.49 -23.95 23.68
N GLY A 55 3.41 -24.73 24.26
CA GLY A 55 4.75 -24.31 24.64
C GLY A 55 5.81 -24.53 23.55
N GLU A 56 5.42 -24.68 22.29
CA GLU A 56 6.35 -24.75 21.16
C GLU A 56 5.93 -23.78 20.05
N ALA A 57 6.67 -22.70 19.87
CA ALA A 57 6.45 -21.67 18.87
C ALA A 57 6.56 -22.21 17.44
N SER A 58 7.29 -23.31 17.22
CA SER A 58 7.36 -24.00 15.92
C SER A 58 5.96 -24.46 15.45
N HIS A 59 5.11 -24.93 16.37
CA HIS A 59 3.73 -25.31 16.08
C HIS A 59 2.87 -24.11 15.73
N LYS A 60 3.12 -22.96 16.38
CA LYS A 60 2.42 -21.70 16.04
C LYS A 60 2.81 -21.23 14.64
N VAL A 61 4.09 -21.28 14.27
CA VAL A 61 4.56 -20.94 12.91
C VAL A 61 3.95 -21.86 11.87
N GLU A 62 3.89 -23.17 12.13
CA GLU A 62 3.30 -24.13 11.19
C GLU A 62 1.78 -23.94 11.07
N TRP A 63 1.07 -23.69 12.19
CA TRP A 63 -0.35 -23.35 12.17
C TRP A 63 -0.60 -22.07 11.37
N LEU A 64 0.19 -21.00 11.59
CA LEU A 64 0.08 -19.76 10.84
C LEU A 64 0.25 -20.01 9.33
N ARG A 65 1.27 -20.78 8.93
CA ARG A 65 1.53 -21.12 7.53
C ARG A 65 0.39 -21.92 6.90
N GLN A 66 -0.13 -22.94 7.59
CA GLN A 66 -1.23 -23.76 7.06
C GLN A 66 -2.53 -22.96 6.98
N ARG A 67 -2.83 -22.15 8.00
CA ARG A 67 -3.99 -21.25 8.01
C ARG A 67 -3.92 -20.28 6.85
N GLU A 68 -2.77 -19.63 6.65
CA GLU A 68 -2.56 -18.67 5.58
C GLU A 68 -2.81 -19.28 4.20
N ARG A 69 -2.23 -20.46 3.95
CA ARG A 69 -2.43 -21.18 2.69
C ARG A 69 -3.91 -21.51 2.45
N ALA A 70 -4.61 -21.99 3.47
CA ALA A 70 -6.02 -22.32 3.38
C ALA A 70 -6.89 -21.08 3.12
N VAL A 71 -6.59 -19.97 3.79
CA VAL A 71 -7.28 -18.69 3.60
C VAL A 71 -7.09 -18.18 2.18
N LEU A 72 -5.85 -18.20 1.65
CA LEU A 72 -5.57 -17.76 0.28
C LEU A 72 -6.28 -18.63 -0.77
N ASP A 73 -6.27 -19.95 -0.59
CA ASP A 73 -6.96 -20.87 -1.51
C ASP A 73 -8.48 -20.64 -1.50
N LEU A 74 -9.09 -20.42 -0.32
CA LEU A 74 -10.52 -20.13 -0.18
C LEU A 74 -10.89 -18.75 -0.71
N LEU A 75 -10.08 -17.72 -0.46
CA LEU A 75 -10.29 -16.38 -1.01
C LEU A 75 -10.23 -16.38 -2.54
N ALA A 76 -9.25 -17.06 -3.13
CA ALA A 76 -9.14 -17.19 -4.58
C ALA A 76 -10.35 -17.92 -5.18
N ALA A 77 -10.88 -18.94 -4.51
CA ALA A 77 -12.11 -19.61 -4.92
C ALA A 77 -13.34 -18.70 -4.78
N ALA A 78 -13.42 -17.92 -3.70
CA ALA A 78 -14.52 -16.98 -3.45
C ALA A 78 -14.55 -15.85 -4.47
N ASP A 79 -13.40 -15.24 -4.77
CA ASP A 79 -13.27 -14.20 -5.78
C ASP A 79 -13.65 -14.74 -7.17
N LYS A 80 -13.22 -15.96 -7.52
CA LYS A 80 -13.62 -16.60 -8.77
C LYS A 80 -15.14 -16.83 -8.87
N ALA A 81 -15.79 -17.23 -7.77
CA ALA A 81 -17.25 -17.41 -7.73
C ALA A 81 -17.98 -16.07 -7.83
N HIS A 82 -17.47 -15.04 -7.15
CA HIS A 82 -17.97 -13.67 -7.24
C HIS A 82 -17.89 -13.13 -8.68
N ASP A 83 -16.73 -13.27 -9.33
CA ASP A 83 -16.51 -12.80 -10.70
C ASP A 83 -17.32 -13.59 -11.74
N ALA A 84 -17.69 -14.84 -11.42
CA ALA A 84 -18.61 -15.65 -12.22
C ALA A 84 -20.09 -15.28 -12.02
N GLY A 85 -20.41 -14.36 -11.11
CA GLY A 85 -21.78 -13.97 -10.76
C GLY A 85 -22.51 -14.94 -9.82
N ASN A 86 -21.80 -15.93 -9.26
CA ASN A 86 -22.34 -16.90 -8.30
C ASN A 86 -22.27 -16.34 -6.87
N TRP A 87 -23.09 -15.31 -6.57
CA TRP A 87 -23.05 -14.59 -5.29
C TRP A 87 -23.28 -15.49 -4.07
N GLU A 88 -24.13 -16.51 -4.17
CA GLU A 88 -24.44 -17.41 -3.05
C GLU A 88 -23.24 -18.30 -2.67
N GLU A 89 -22.56 -18.84 -3.68
CA GLU A 89 -21.35 -19.64 -3.49
C GLU A 89 -20.21 -18.78 -2.93
N ALA A 90 -20.04 -17.56 -3.45
CA ALA A 90 -19.05 -16.61 -2.94
C ALA A 90 -19.27 -16.27 -1.46
N VAL A 91 -20.52 -16.00 -1.03
CA VAL A 91 -20.84 -15.73 0.37
C VAL A 91 -20.48 -16.89 1.27
N LEU A 92 -20.80 -18.13 0.88
CA LEU A 92 -20.44 -19.33 1.65
C LEU A 92 -18.92 -19.48 1.78
N LEU A 93 -18.17 -19.22 0.71
CA LEU A 93 -16.71 -19.30 0.73
C LEU A 93 -16.09 -18.20 1.61
N TYR A 94 -16.57 -16.95 1.53
CA TYR A 94 -16.11 -15.88 2.42
C TYR A 94 -16.44 -16.15 3.90
N GLN A 95 -17.61 -16.75 4.19
CA GLN A 95 -17.95 -17.17 5.56
C GLN A 95 -17.01 -18.27 6.07
N ARG A 96 -16.59 -19.20 5.22
CA ARG A 96 -15.58 -20.22 5.58
C ARG A 96 -14.22 -19.59 5.88
N VAL A 97 -13.81 -18.57 5.12
CA VAL A 97 -12.60 -17.77 5.44
C VAL A 97 -12.72 -17.16 6.84
N LEU A 98 -13.86 -16.56 7.18
CA LEU A 98 -14.11 -15.99 8.51
C LEU A 98 -14.16 -17.04 9.63
N GLY A 99 -14.44 -18.31 9.29
CA GLY A 99 -14.33 -19.43 10.23
C GLY A 99 -12.89 -19.79 10.58
N LEU A 100 -11.93 -19.55 9.66
CA LEU A 100 -10.50 -19.79 9.89
C LEU A 100 -9.77 -18.56 10.44
N ASP A 101 -10.15 -17.38 9.98
CA ASP A 101 -9.62 -16.09 10.40
C ASP A 101 -10.78 -15.10 10.60
N ASP A 102 -11.24 -15.00 11.84
CA ASP A 102 -12.34 -14.12 12.24
C ASP A 102 -12.04 -12.65 11.93
N LYS A 103 -10.76 -12.26 11.93
CA LYS A 103 -10.30 -10.88 11.78
C LYS A 103 -10.00 -10.48 10.35
N ASN A 104 -10.17 -11.39 9.38
CA ASN A 104 -9.89 -11.09 7.99
C ASN A 104 -10.77 -9.94 7.47
N GLN A 105 -10.20 -8.74 7.38
CA GLN A 105 -10.93 -7.56 6.94
C GLN A 105 -11.35 -7.63 5.48
N ASN A 106 -10.55 -8.27 4.62
CA ASN A 106 -10.85 -8.42 3.21
C ASN A 106 -12.13 -9.25 3.01
N ALA A 107 -12.21 -10.43 3.63
CA ALA A 107 -13.42 -11.27 3.58
C ALA A 107 -14.67 -10.54 4.11
N ARG A 108 -14.55 -9.79 5.22
CA ARG A 108 -15.67 -8.98 5.75
C ARG A 108 -16.10 -7.88 4.78
N ARG A 109 -15.14 -7.17 4.18
CA ARG A 109 -15.41 -6.11 3.19
C ARG A 109 -16.08 -6.67 1.95
N LYS A 110 -15.61 -7.81 1.43
CA LYS A 110 -16.19 -8.50 0.27
C LYS A 110 -17.62 -8.96 0.54
N LEU A 111 -17.87 -9.54 1.71
CA LEU A 111 -19.21 -9.94 2.12
C LEU A 111 -20.15 -8.74 2.27
N ALA A 112 -19.69 -7.66 2.90
CA ALA A 112 -20.44 -6.41 3.00
C ALA A 112 -20.70 -5.77 1.62
N ALA A 113 -19.77 -5.88 0.68
CA ALA A 113 -19.94 -5.40 -0.69
C ALA A 113 -21.04 -6.18 -1.43
N ILE A 114 -21.08 -7.51 -1.31
CA ILE A 114 -22.15 -8.34 -1.88
C ILE A 114 -23.51 -7.99 -1.28
N GLU A 115 -23.57 -7.78 0.03
CA GLU A 115 -24.78 -7.34 0.72
C GLU A 115 -25.22 -5.95 0.27
N ALA A 116 -24.28 -5.02 0.11
CA ALA A 116 -24.52 -3.68 -0.40
C ALA A 116 -25.06 -3.72 -1.84
N GLU A 117 -24.47 -4.52 -2.73
CA GLU A 117 -24.93 -4.69 -4.12
C GLU A 117 -26.38 -5.18 -4.18
N ARG A 118 -26.75 -6.14 -3.32
CA ARG A 118 -28.15 -6.60 -3.21
C ARG A 118 -29.10 -5.49 -2.73
N ARG A 119 -28.64 -4.63 -1.81
CA ARG A 119 -29.43 -3.46 -1.35
C ARG A 119 -29.59 -2.44 -2.49
N TYR A 120 -28.51 -2.15 -3.22
CA TYR A 120 -28.52 -1.21 -4.36
C TYR A 120 -29.45 -1.70 -5.46
N ALA A 121 -29.36 -2.97 -5.84
CA ALA A 121 -30.24 -3.56 -6.85
C ALA A 121 -31.73 -3.40 -6.50
N ARG A 122 -32.12 -3.57 -5.22
CA ARG A 122 -33.49 -3.32 -4.76
C ARG A 122 -33.87 -1.85 -4.83
N LEU A 123 -33.00 -0.95 -4.39
CA LEU A 123 -33.28 0.50 -4.43
C LEU A 123 -33.39 1.03 -5.86
N VAL A 124 -32.58 0.53 -6.78
CA VAL A 124 -32.66 0.87 -8.22
C VAL A 124 -33.94 0.32 -8.82
N ALA A 125 -34.36 -0.90 -8.47
CA ALA A 125 -35.65 -1.45 -8.90
C ALA A 125 -36.83 -0.60 -8.40
N ASP A 126 -36.87 -0.27 -7.10
CA ASP A 126 -37.87 0.63 -6.51
C ASP A 126 -37.91 2.00 -7.24
N ALA A 127 -36.74 2.58 -7.50
CA ALA A 127 -36.62 3.88 -8.17
C ALA A 127 -37.10 3.80 -9.63
N GLY A 128 -36.83 2.68 -10.31
CA GLY A 128 -37.33 2.39 -11.65
C GLY A 128 -38.85 2.27 -11.70
N GLU A 129 -39.46 1.62 -10.70
CA GLU A 129 -40.92 1.55 -10.56
C GLU A 129 -41.53 2.95 -10.34
N MET A 130 -40.93 3.76 -9.47
CA MET A 130 -41.39 5.15 -9.24
C MET A 130 -41.26 6.02 -10.49
N PHE A 131 -40.20 5.82 -11.26
CA PHE A 131 -40.01 6.51 -12.55
C PHE A 131 -41.07 6.08 -13.56
N ALA A 132 -41.39 4.77 -13.65
CA ALA A 132 -42.46 4.26 -14.51
C ALA A 132 -43.85 4.80 -14.11
N GLN A 133 -44.06 5.11 -12.84
CA GLN A 133 -45.27 5.77 -12.32
C GLN A 133 -45.31 7.29 -12.56
N GLY A 134 -44.28 7.87 -13.19
CA GLY A 134 -44.19 9.31 -13.47
C GLY A 134 -43.74 10.18 -12.29
N ASN A 135 -43.34 9.58 -11.16
CA ASN A 135 -42.83 10.32 -10.00
C ASN A 135 -41.32 10.53 -10.11
N ILE A 136 -40.92 11.53 -10.90
CA ILE A 136 -39.51 11.84 -11.20
C ILE A 136 -38.72 12.25 -9.95
N GLU A 137 -39.31 13.07 -9.07
CA GLU A 137 -38.66 13.51 -7.83
C GLU A 137 -38.51 12.36 -6.82
N GLY A 138 -39.53 11.50 -6.69
CA GLY A 138 -39.45 10.30 -5.85
C GLY A 138 -38.37 9.32 -6.31
N ALA A 139 -38.29 9.08 -7.62
CA ALA A 139 -37.26 8.24 -8.22
C ALA A 139 -35.85 8.83 -8.00
N ARG A 140 -35.68 10.15 -8.17
CA ARG A 140 -34.41 10.84 -7.92
C ARG A 140 -33.97 10.73 -6.46
N ASN A 141 -34.89 10.93 -5.51
CA ASN A 141 -34.60 10.85 -4.09
C ASN A 141 -34.20 9.44 -3.63
N LYS A 142 -34.86 8.40 -4.17
CA LYS A 142 -34.50 6.99 -3.92
C LYS A 142 -33.17 6.59 -4.56
N LEU A 143 -32.83 7.16 -5.71
CA LEU A 143 -31.60 6.89 -6.45
C LEU A 143 -30.37 7.63 -5.89
N HIS A 144 -30.57 8.82 -5.33
CA HIS A 144 -29.51 9.65 -4.76
C HIS A 144 -28.58 8.94 -3.76
N PRO A 145 -29.06 8.21 -2.74
CA PRO A 145 -28.18 7.49 -1.82
C PRO A 145 -27.35 6.40 -2.49
N VAL A 146 -27.88 5.74 -3.54
CA VAL A 146 -27.14 4.74 -4.31
C VAL A 146 -25.98 5.38 -5.07
N LEU A 147 -26.21 6.56 -5.67
CA LEU A 147 -25.17 7.29 -6.40
C LEU A 147 -24.11 7.92 -5.47
N LEU A 148 -24.46 8.19 -4.21
CA LEU A 148 -23.50 8.66 -3.20
C LEU A 148 -22.60 7.51 -2.70
N GLU A 149 -23.16 6.33 -2.44
CA GLU A 149 -22.39 5.19 -1.94
C GLU A 149 -21.66 4.42 -3.04
N ALA A 150 -22.26 4.27 -4.23
CA ALA A 150 -21.72 3.53 -5.37
C ALA A 150 -21.88 4.33 -6.69
N PRO A 151 -21.01 5.33 -6.94
CA PRO A 151 -21.12 6.21 -8.12
C PRO A 151 -21.02 5.51 -9.47
N ALA A 152 -20.41 4.32 -9.52
CA ALA A 152 -20.16 3.54 -10.73
C ALA A 152 -21.22 2.43 -10.98
N HIS A 153 -22.27 2.34 -10.17
CA HIS A 153 -23.26 1.28 -10.32
C HIS A 153 -24.06 1.45 -11.63
N ALA A 154 -23.93 0.49 -12.56
CA ALA A 154 -24.44 0.59 -13.92
C ALA A 154 -25.95 0.87 -14.00
N GLY A 155 -26.76 0.12 -13.25
CA GLY A 155 -28.21 0.30 -13.23
C GLY A 155 -28.65 1.66 -12.67
N ALA A 156 -27.89 2.22 -11.72
CA ALA A 156 -28.17 3.54 -11.19
C ALA A 156 -27.83 4.66 -12.17
N LEU A 157 -26.72 4.54 -12.90
CA LEU A 157 -26.32 5.50 -13.93
C LEU A 157 -27.29 5.51 -15.11
N GLU A 158 -27.75 4.34 -15.57
CA GLU A 158 -28.77 4.23 -16.61
C GLU A 158 -30.07 4.92 -16.19
N LEU A 159 -30.55 4.64 -14.97
CA LEU A 159 -31.76 5.27 -14.45
C LEU A 159 -31.57 6.79 -14.25
N GLN A 160 -30.40 7.23 -13.80
CA GLN A 160 -30.07 8.65 -13.68
C GLN A 160 -30.08 9.34 -15.05
N ALA A 161 -29.49 8.72 -16.07
CA ALA A 161 -29.50 9.24 -17.43
C ALA A 161 -30.93 9.37 -17.96
N ASN A 162 -31.80 8.39 -17.70
CA ASN A 162 -33.21 8.44 -18.07
C ASN A 162 -33.98 9.56 -17.33
N ILE A 163 -33.74 9.73 -16.03
CA ILE A 163 -34.32 10.80 -15.21
C ILE A 163 -33.86 12.17 -15.70
N VAL A 164 -32.56 12.33 -15.98
CA VAL A 164 -32.00 13.57 -16.50
C VAL A 164 -32.55 13.87 -17.89
N ALA A 165 -32.58 12.90 -18.80
CA ALA A 165 -33.17 13.08 -20.13
C ALA A 165 -34.64 13.53 -20.06
N ALA A 166 -35.44 12.92 -19.17
CA ALA A 166 -36.82 13.34 -18.91
C ALA A 166 -36.90 14.76 -18.33
N THR A 167 -35.96 15.16 -17.47
CA THR A 167 -35.91 16.50 -16.85
C THR A 167 -35.38 17.56 -17.81
N THR A 168 -34.37 17.27 -18.62
CA THR A 168 -33.75 18.19 -19.60
C THR A 168 -34.69 18.49 -20.75
N ALA A 169 -35.51 17.51 -21.18
CA ALA A 169 -36.64 17.74 -22.08
C ALA A 169 -37.65 18.76 -21.52
N GLN A 170 -37.71 18.92 -20.19
CA GLN A 170 -38.62 19.83 -19.50
C GLN A 170 -37.96 21.16 -19.07
N GLY A 171 -36.62 21.27 -18.99
CA GLY A 171 -35.97 22.36 -18.22
C GLY A 171 -34.66 22.98 -18.74
N SER A 172 -34.33 22.91 -20.04
CA SER A 172 -33.08 23.49 -20.57
C SER A 172 -33.06 25.03 -20.50
N GLY A 173 -32.41 25.61 -19.48
CA GLY A 173 -32.21 27.05 -19.25
C GLY A 173 -30.95 27.67 -19.90
N ALA A 174 -30.28 26.96 -20.80
CA ALA A 174 -29.27 27.56 -21.68
C ALA A 174 -29.91 27.83 -23.05
N PRO A 175 -29.67 28.97 -23.71
CA PRO A 175 -30.11 29.22 -25.07
C PRO A 175 -29.36 28.29 -26.03
N ALA A 176 -29.83 27.05 -26.15
CA ALA A 176 -29.42 26.12 -27.19
C ALA A 176 -30.21 26.46 -28.46
N LEU A 177 -29.51 26.60 -29.59
CA LEU A 177 -30.17 26.76 -30.90
C LEU A 177 -31.08 25.55 -31.14
N LYS A 178 -32.36 25.80 -31.43
CA LYS A 178 -33.27 24.78 -31.95
C LYS A 178 -32.96 24.56 -33.44
N SER A 179 -31.74 24.14 -33.79
CA SER A 179 -31.45 23.70 -35.15
C SER A 179 -31.96 22.27 -35.32
N SER A 180 -32.76 22.00 -36.36
CA SER A 180 -33.08 20.63 -36.77
C SER A 180 -31.78 19.98 -37.26
N PRO A 181 -31.21 18.99 -36.55
CA PRO A 181 -29.82 18.55 -36.76
C PRO A 181 -29.59 17.79 -38.07
N ASN A 182 -30.62 17.51 -38.86
CA ASN A 182 -30.54 16.55 -39.98
C ASN A 182 -30.92 17.12 -41.36
N ARG A 183 -30.98 18.45 -41.53
CA ARG A 183 -31.26 19.06 -42.85
C ARG A 183 -29.96 19.32 -43.59
N GLN A 184 -29.72 18.54 -44.65
CA GLN A 184 -28.60 18.73 -45.56
C GLN A 184 -28.92 19.88 -46.53
N ILE A 185 -27.95 20.77 -46.72
CA ILE A 185 -28.05 21.90 -47.65
C ILE A 185 -26.86 21.88 -48.61
N THR A 186 -27.14 22.31 -49.84
CA THR A 186 -26.13 22.56 -50.86
C THR A 186 -26.10 24.06 -51.14
N LEU A 187 -24.93 24.67 -50.99
CA LEU A 187 -24.72 26.09 -51.20
C LEU A 187 -23.60 26.28 -52.22
N GLU A 188 -23.89 27.04 -53.27
CA GLU A 188 -22.91 27.41 -54.29
C GLU A 188 -22.93 28.94 -54.42
N PHE A 189 -22.04 29.61 -53.71
CA PHE A 189 -21.86 31.06 -53.76
C PHE A 189 -20.50 31.39 -54.38
N ARG A 190 -20.50 32.23 -55.42
CA ARG A 190 -19.29 32.79 -56.03
C ARG A 190 -19.30 34.29 -55.82
N GLU A 191 -18.32 34.82 -55.08
CA GLU A 191 -18.20 36.26 -54.80
C GLU A 191 -19.47 36.91 -54.24
N ALA A 192 -20.26 36.18 -53.46
CA ALA A 192 -21.50 36.70 -52.92
C ALA A 192 -21.22 37.62 -51.72
N ASN A 193 -21.98 38.71 -51.61
CA ASN A 193 -21.93 39.58 -50.42
C ASN A 193 -22.36 38.78 -49.17
N LEU A 194 -21.55 38.82 -48.11
CA LEU A 194 -21.80 38.08 -46.86
C LEU A 194 -23.19 38.34 -46.27
N LYS A 195 -23.71 39.57 -46.38
CA LYS A 195 -25.06 39.89 -45.93
C LYS A 195 -26.12 39.08 -46.68
N MET A 196 -25.99 38.97 -48.01
CA MET A 196 -26.89 38.18 -48.85
C MET A 196 -26.79 36.68 -48.57
N VAL A 197 -25.57 36.20 -48.28
CA VAL A 197 -25.34 34.79 -47.91
C VAL A 197 -26.04 34.46 -46.60
N PHE A 198 -25.90 35.29 -45.55
CA PHE A 198 -26.57 35.07 -44.27
C PHE A 198 -28.08 35.31 -44.34
N GLU A 199 -28.58 36.25 -45.15
CA GLU A 199 -30.01 36.41 -45.41
C GLU A 199 -30.60 35.17 -46.11
N GLY A 200 -29.90 34.62 -47.11
CA GLY A 200 -30.29 33.39 -47.79
C GLY A 200 -30.31 32.18 -46.86
N LEU A 201 -29.30 32.07 -45.99
CA LEU A 201 -29.25 31.08 -44.92
C LEU A 201 -30.37 31.27 -43.91
N SER A 202 -30.71 32.51 -43.55
CA SER A 202 -31.79 32.81 -42.61
C SER A 202 -33.13 32.33 -43.14
N ARG A 203 -33.43 32.61 -44.41
CA ARG A 203 -34.65 32.14 -45.09
C ARG A 203 -34.74 30.62 -45.17
N THR A 204 -33.61 29.95 -45.32
CA THR A 204 -33.55 28.49 -45.50
C THR A 204 -33.54 27.73 -44.17
N SER A 205 -32.91 28.30 -43.14
CA SER A 205 -32.70 27.66 -41.82
C SER A 205 -33.69 28.12 -40.75
N GLY A 206 -34.38 29.25 -40.93
CA GLY A 206 -35.24 29.85 -39.91
C GLY A 206 -34.47 30.50 -38.75
N ILE A 207 -33.15 30.69 -38.88
CA ILE A 207 -32.29 31.31 -37.87
C ILE A 207 -31.97 32.75 -38.31
N ASN A 208 -32.05 33.69 -37.37
CA ASN A 208 -31.68 35.09 -37.58
C ASN A 208 -30.18 35.27 -37.39
N PHE A 209 -29.53 35.95 -38.33
CA PHE A 209 -28.12 36.32 -38.22
C PHE A 209 -28.00 37.83 -38.01
N VAL A 210 -27.32 38.23 -36.94
CA VAL A 210 -26.98 39.62 -36.63
C VAL A 210 -25.49 39.80 -36.91
N LEU A 211 -25.15 40.78 -37.74
CA LEU A 211 -23.77 41.10 -38.08
C LEU A 211 -23.28 42.22 -37.17
N ASP A 212 -22.08 42.08 -36.61
CA ASP A 212 -21.44 43.14 -35.85
C ASP A 212 -21.05 44.32 -36.75
N LYS A 213 -21.00 45.53 -36.17
CA LYS A 213 -20.69 46.79 -36.86
C LYS A 213 -19.30 46.80 -37.52
N ASP A 214 -18.38 45.97 -37.03
CA ASP A 214 -17.00 45.92 -37.53
C ASP A 214 -16.85 45.02 -38.77
N ILE A 215 -17.93 44.37 -39.22
CA ILE A 215 -17.93 43.59 -40.46
C ILE A 215 -18.16 44.51 -41.67
N LYS A 216 -17.20 44.52 -42.60
CA LYS A 216 -17.31 45.32 -43.82
C LYS A 216 -18.51 44.86 -44.66
N PRO A 217 -19.43 45.77 -45.03
CA PRO A 217 -20.63 45.41 -45.79
C PRO A 217 -20.35 44.89 -47.21
N ASP A 218 -19.16 45.12 -47.76
CA ASP A 218 -18.74 44.64 -49.09
C ASP A 218 -17.92 43.35 -49.05
N SER A 219 -17.85 42.69 -47.89
CA SER A 219 -17.08 41.46 -47.75
C SER A 219 -17.71 40.32 -48.58
N LYS A 220 -16.93 39.81 -49.54
CA LYS A 220 -17.34 38.76 -50.48
C LYS A 220 -16.89 37.40 -49.98
N ALA A 221 -17.80 36.44 -49.96
CA ALA A 221 -17.52 35.06 -49.64
C ALA A 221 -17.74 34.16 -50.87
N THR A 222 -16.80 33.26 -51.10
CA THR A 222 -16.92 32.17 -52.08
C THR A 222 -16.99 30.87 -51.32
N VAL A 223 -18.13 30.18 -51.36
CA VAL A 223 -18.36 28.93 -50.64
C VAL A 223 -19.05 27.93 -51.55
N PHE A 224 -18.43 26.76 -51.66
CA PHE A 224 -18.96 25.61 -52.38
C PHE A 224 -19.06 24.43 -51.43
N VAL A 225 -20.25 24.20 -50.89
CA VAL A 225 -20.50 23.07 -50.00
C VAL A 225 -21.68 22.27 -50.52
N LYS A 226 -21.48 20.97 -50.73
CA LYS A 226 -22.50 20.03 -51.20
C LYS A 226 -22.85 19.07 -50.08
N ASN A 227 -24.15 18.88 -49.88
CA ASN A 227 -24.69 17.89 -48.95
C ASN A 227 -24.14 17.96 -47.51
N VAL A 228 -24.01 19.18 -46.97
CA VAL A 228 -23.49 19.41 -45.62
C VAL A 228 -24.61 19.80 -44.66
N THR A 229 -24.43 19.45 -43.39
CA THR A 229 -25.28 19.96 -42.29
C THR A 229 -25.16 21.48 -42.18
N LEU A 230 -26.23 22.14 -41.76
CA LEU A 230 -26.27 23.59 -41.56
C LEU A 230 -25.10 24.12 -40.71
N ASP A 231 -24.74 23.44 -39.61
CA ASP A 231 -23.63 23.84 -38.74
C ASP A 231 -22.25 23.70 -39.38
N ALA A 232 -22.08 22.75 -40.29
CA ALA A 232 -20.86 22.61 -41.08
C ALA A 232 -20.77 23.70 -42.15
N ALA A 233 -21.89 24.03 -42.81
CA ALA A 233 -21.96 25.11 -43.79
C ALA A 233 -21.67 26.48 -43.15
N ILE A 234 -22.29 26.78 -42.00
CA ILE A 234 -22.03 28.01 -41.23
C ILE A 234 -20.54 28.08 -40.83
N ALA A 235 -19.98 27.00 -40.30
CA ALA A 235 -18.56 26.99 -39.92
C ALA A 235 -17.60 27.15 -41.11
N ALA A 236 -17.93 26.59 -42.27
CA ALA A 236 -17.13 26.78 -43.48
C ALA A 236 -17.11 28.26 -43.91
N ILE A 237 -18.27 28.92 -43.92
CA ILE A 237 -18.39 30.35 -44.26
C ILE A 237 -17.63 31.22 -43.26
N LEU A 238 -17.78 30.93 -41.96
CA LEU A 238 -17.12 31.66 -40.89
C LEU A 238 -15.58 31.52 -40.97
N ASN A 239 -15.08 30.29 -41.12
CA ASN A 239 -13.65 30.01 -41.15
C ASN A 239 -12.98 30.61 -42.41
N THR A 240 -13.61 30.53 -43.58
CA THR A 240 -13.07 31.12 -44.82
C THR A 240 -12.94 32.65 -44.74
N ASN A 241 -13.81 33.32 -43.97
CA ASN A 241 -13.84 34.78 -43.88
C ASN A 241 -13.29 35.33 -42.55
N GLN A 242 -12.62 34.49 -41.74
CA GLN A 242 -12.11 34.88 -40.42
C GLN A 242 -13.19 35.52 -39.52
N LEU A 243 -14.40 34.96 -39.55
CA LEU A 243 -15.52 35.37 -38.70
C LEU A 243 -15.75 34.29 -37.63
N GLU A 244 -16.34 34.69 -36.51
CA GLU A 244 -16.72 33.80 -35.41
C GLU A 244 -18.21 34.03 -35.06
N LYS A 245 -18.84 33.07 -34.37
CA LYS A 245 -20.26 33.15 -34.00
C LYS A 245 -20.49 33.13 -32.48
N LYS A 246 -21.48 33.89 -32.02
CA LYS A 246 -22.06 33.81 -30.67
C LYS A 246 -23.56 33.52 -30.76
N VAL A 247 -24.03 32.57 -29.97
CA VAL A 247 -25.47 32.30 -29.84
C VAL A 247 -26.06 33.34 -28.88
N LEU A 248 -27.03 34.13 -29.34
CA LEU A 248 -27.74 35.09 -28.50
C LEU A 248 -29.04 34.50 -27.94
N ASP A 249 -29.75 33.73 -28.76
CA ASP A 249 -31.02 33.11 -28.41
C ASP A 249 -31.24 31.85 -29.28
N ALA A 250 -32.28 31.06 -28.99
CA ALA A 250 -32.62 29.81 -29.67
C ALA A 250 -32.79 29.95 -31.20
N THR A 251 -33.02 31.17 -31.70
CA THR A 251 -33.19 31.51 -33.12
C THR A 251 -32.26 32.60 -33.61
N THR A 252 -31.30 33.11 -32.81
CA THR A 252 -30.50 34.29 -33.19
C THR A 252 -29.01 34.08 -32.95
N LEU A 253 -28.21 34.29 -33.98
CA LEU A 253 -26.75 34.18 -34.01
C LEU A 253 -26.12 35.55 -34.28
N LEU A 254 -25.20 35.98 -33.42
CA LEU A 254 -24.32 37.13 -33.66
C LEU A 254 -23.06 36.67 -34.37
N ILE A 255 -22.67 37.35 -35.44
CA ILE A 255 -21.46 37.10 -36.22
C ILE A 255 -20.55 38.31 -36.06
N TYR A 256 -19.28 38.06 -35.74
CA TYR A 256 -18.29 39.11 -35.49
C TYR A 256 -16.92 38.70 -36.07
N PRO A 257 -16.01 39.65 -36.34
CA PRO A 257 -14.68 39.33 -36.86
C PRO A 257 -13.82 38.62 -35.80
N ASN A 258 -13.09 37.58 -36.21
CA ASN A 258 -12.21 36.77 -35.36
C ASN A 258 -10.93 37.54 -34.99
N THR A 259 -11.10 38.61 -34.19
CA THR A 259 -10.02 39.40 -33.61
C THR A 259 -9.89 39.07 -32.13
N ALA A 260 -8.67 39.12 -31.58
CA ALA A 260 -8.43 38.85 -30.16
C ALA A 260 -9.27 39.73 -29.22
N GLN A 261 -9.54 40.98 -29.64
CA GLN A 261 -10.34 41.93 -28.87
C GLN A 261 -11.82 41.53 -28.83
N LYS A 262 -12.43 41.23 -29.99
CA LYS A 262 -13.84 40.81 -30.06
C LYS A 262 -14.07 39.42 -29.48
N ASN A 263 -13.12 38.50 -29.65
CA ASN A 263 -13.17 37.21 -28.96
C ASN A 263 -13.22 37.42 -27.45
N ASN A 264 -12.38 38.26 -26.86
CA ASN A 264 -12.44 38.50 -25.42
C ASN A 264 -13.70 39.26 -24.96
N GLU A 265 -14.27 40.13 -25.80
CA GLU A 265 -15.52 40.87 -25.51
C GLU A 265 -16.75 39.94 -25.52
N TYR A 266 -16.83 39.02 -26.49
CA TYR A 266 -18.00 38.14 -26.66
C TYR A 266 -17.88 36.79 -25.97
N ARG A 267 -16.66 36.38 -25.56
CA ARG A 267 -16.42 35.13 -24.83
C ARG A 267 -17.20 35.10 -23.52
N GLU A 268 -17.97 34.04 -23.37
CA GLU A 268 -18.67 33.77 -22.13
C GLU A 268 -17.69 33.18 -21.13
N LEU A 269 -17.62 33.82 -19.96
CA LEU A 269 -16.83 33.36 -18.83
C LEU A 269 -17.78 32.91 -17.75
N VAL A 270 -17.52 31.73 -17.20
CA VAL A 270 -18.22 31.20 -16.03
C VAL A 270 -17.24 31.13 -14.87
N ILE A 271 -17.75 31.38 -13.68
CA ILE A 271 -17.00 31.21 -12.43
C ILE A 271 -17.45 29.89 -11.82
N LYS A 272 -16.50 29.02 -11.53
CA LYS A 272 -16.74 27.76 -10.82
C LYS A 272 -15.78 27.66 -9.65
N SER A 273 -16.34 27.32 -8.50
CA SER A 273 -15.58 27.05 -7.28
C SER A 273 -15.45 25.53 -7.10
N PHE A 274 -14.24 25.06 -6.86
CA PHE A 274 -13.91 23.66 -6.55
C PHE A 274 -13.43 23.57 -5.11
N TYR A 275 -14.12 22.76 -4.32
CA TYR A 275 -13.70 22.41 -2.97
C TYR A 275 -12.87 21.14 -3.06
N LEU A 276 -11.64 21.18 -2.57
CA LEU A 276 -10.74 20.03 -2.54
C LEU A 276 -10.79 19.38 -1.17
N THR A 277 -10.86 18.06 -1.11
CA THR A 277 -10.93 17.31 0.16
C THR A 277 -9.61 16.62 0.50
N ASN A 278 -8.97 16.03 -0.50
CA ASN A 278 -7.77 15.19 -0.38
C ASN A 278 -6.55 15.85 -1.02
N ALA A 279 -6.73 16.59 -2.12
CA ALA A 279 -5.64 17.23 -2.84
C ALA A 279 -5.27 18.60 -2.26
N ASP A 280 -3.99 18.97 -2.42
CA ASP A 280 -3.48 20.30 -2.08
C ASP A 280 -3.87 21.34 -3.15
N VAL A 281 -4.39 22.51 -2.71
CA VAL A 281 -4.83 23.58 -3.64
C VAL A 281 -3.67 24.12 -4.47
N LYS A 282 -2.46 24.26 -3.90
CA LYS A 282 -1.32 24.88 -4.61
C LYS A 282 -0.86 23.99 -5.74
N GLN A 283 -0.72 22.69 -5.49
CA GLN A 283 -0.33 21.72 -6.49
C GLN A 283 -1.39 21.61 -7.60
N THR A 284 -2.67 21.52 -7.23
CA THR A 284 -3.78 21.44 -8.18
C THR A 284 -3.88 22.70 -9.04
N ALA A 285 -3.69 23.88 -8.44
CA ALA A 285 -3.66 25.14 -9.14
C ALA A 285 -2.46 25.27 -10.10
N ALA A 286 -1.28 24.81 -9.69
CA ALA A 286 -0.11 24.79 -10.55
C ALA A 286 -0.35 23.91 -11.78
N LEU A 287 -0.93 22.72 -11.59
CA LEU A 287 -1.31 21.81 -12.68
C LEU A 287 -2.32 22.45 -13.64
N LEU A 288 -3.36 23.09 -13.13
CA LEU A 288 -4.35 23.76 -13.98
C LEU A 288 -3.74 24.94 -14.75
N LYS A 289 -2.86 25.72 -14.12
CA LYS A 289 -2.15 26.83 -14.78
C LYS A 289 -1.23 26.35 -15.90
N THR A 290 -0.49 25.25 -15.70
CA THR A 290 0.45 24.73 -16.69
C THR A 290 -0.24 24.03 -17.84
N VAL A 291 -1.25 23.21 -17.55
CA VAL A 291 -1.92 22.37 -18.57
C VAL A 291 -2.99 23.16 -19.32
N LEU A 292 -3.85 23.90 -18.62
CA LEU A 292 -4.98 24.63 -19.22
C LEU A 292 -4.67 26.09 -19.55
N LYS A 293 -3.45 26.57 -19.26
CA LYS A 293 -3.00 27.96 -19.46
C LYS A 293 -3.98 29.00 -18.86
N VAL A 294 -4.64 28.64 -17.75
CA VAL A 294 -5.61 29.51 -17.08
C VAL A 294 -4.93 30.71 -16.42
N LYS A 295 -5.47 31.92 -16.68
CA LYS A 295 -4.91 33.18 -16.14
C LYS A 295 -5.57 33.60 -14.82
N ASN A 296 -6.89 33.40 -14.72
CA ASN A 296 -7.70 33.92 -13.63
C ASN A 296 -8.07 32.79 -12.65
N LEU A 297 -7.13 32.48 -11.76
CA LEU A 297 -7.27 31.44 -10.74
C LEU A 297 -7.00 32.04 -9.37
N HIS A 298 -7.98 31.93 -8.47
CA HIS A 298 -7.85 32.38 -7.09
C HIS A 298 -7.83 31.17 -6.16
N LEU A 299 -6.93 31.20 -5.18
CA LEU A 299 -6.79 30.16 -4.18
C LEU A 299 -7.19 30.72 -2.82
N ASP A 300 -7.97 29.96 -2.05
CA ASP A 300 -8.18 30.17 -0.63
C ASP A 300 -7.69 28.92 0.12
N GLU A 301 -6.51 29.04 0.73
CA GLU A 301 -5.85 27.95 1.47
C GLU A 301 -6.61 27.59 2.76
N ARG A 302 -7.31 28.54 3.36
CA ARG A 302 -8.03 28.31 4.62
C ARG A 302 -9.23 27.40 4.42
N LEU A 303 -9.88 27.50 3.26
CA LEU A 303 -11.04 26.69 2.89
C LEU A 303 -10.72 25.54 1.92
N ASN A 304 -9.45 25.32 1.59
CA ASN A 304 -9.02 24.39 0.53
C ASN A 304 -9.84 24.59 -0.76
N LEU A 305 -10.06 25.85 -1.15
CA LEU A 305 -10.97 26.25 -2.22
C LEU A 305 -10.21 26.84 -3.40
N LEU A 306 -10.60 26.40 -4.59
CA LEU A 306 -10.08 26.89 -5.86
C LEU A 306 -11.20 27.55 -6.66
N VAL A 307 -11.06 28.84 -6.96
CA VAL A 307 -12.02 29.58 -7.79
C VAL A 307 -11.42 29.82 -9.16
N LEU A 308 -12.05 29.24 -10.19
CA LEU A 308 -11.65 29.36 -11.58
C LEU A 308 -12.68 30.23 -12.34
N ARG A 309 -12.17 31.23 -13.05
CA ARG A 309 -12.97 32.03 -13.99
C ARG A 309 -12.44 31.86 -15.41
N ASP A 310 -13.12 31.06 -16.22
CA ASP A 310 -12.74 30.85 -17.62
C ASP A 310 -13.98 30.47 -18.47
N THR A 311 -13.75 30.15 -19.73
CA THR A 311 -14.77 29.63 -20.65
C THR A 311 -15.40 28.33 -20.12
N PRO A 312 -16.68 28.07 -20.43
CA PRO A 312 -17.39 26.88 -19.96
C PRO A 312 -16.82 25.55 -20.46
N GLU A 313 -15.90 25.56 -21.42
CA GLU A 313 -15.20 24.38 -21.92
C GLU A 313 -13.96 24.08 -21.06
N VAL A 314 -13.14 25.10 -20.80
CA VAL A 314 -12.00 25.01 -19.88
C VAL A 314 -12.45 24.64 -18.47
N VAL A 315 -13.58 25.19 -18.00
CA VAL A 315 -14.11 24.85 -16.68
C VAL A 315 -14.57 23.39 -16.57
N ARG A 316 -15.16 22.81 -17.63
CA ARG A 316 -15.52 21.37 -17.65
C ARG A 316 -14.27 20.48 -17.66
N LEU A 317 -13.24 20.90 -18.39
CA LEU A 317 -11.97 20.18 -18.42
C LEU A 317 -11.26 20.25 -17.05
N ALA A 318 -11.26 21.43 -16.43
CA ALA A 318 -10.76 21.63 -15.07
C ALA A 318 -11.54 20.80 -14.05
N GLU A 319 -12.87 20.70 -14.17
CA GLU A 319 -13.70 19.86 -13.29
C GLU A 319 -13.28 18.38 -13.34
N LYS A 320 -13.07 17.84 -14.55
CA LYS A 320 -12.57 16.47 -14.71
C LYS A 320 -11.16 16.29 -14.16
N MET A 321 -10.25 17.24 -14.42
CA MET A 321 -8.87 17.18 -13.91
C MET A 321 -8.82 17.26 -12.38
N VAL A 322 -9.63 18.14 -11.78
CA VAL A 322 -9.75 18.24 -10.33
C VAL A 322 -10.31 16.95 -9.75
N ALA A 323 -11.34 16.35 -10.37
CA ALA A 323 -11.89 15.07 -9.91
C ALA A 323 -10.87 13.92 -9.98
N LEU A 324 -9.97 13.92 -10.97
CA LEU A 324 -8.88 12.94 -11.06
C LEU A 324 -7.78 13.15 -10.02
N GLN A 325 -7.56 14.41 -9.61
CA GLN A 325 -6.52 14.76 -8.63
C GLN A 325 -7.01 14.63 -7.19
N ASP A 326 -8.28 14.95 -6.90
CA ASP A 326 -8.86 14.98 -5.54
C ASP A 326 -9.28 13.59 -5.02
N VAL A 327 -8.45 12.58 -5.29
CA VAL A 327 -8.64 11.21 -4.84
C VAL A 327 -8.03 11.00 -3.46
N ALA A 328 -8.68 10.19 -2.63
CA ALA A 328 -8.17 9.87 -1.30
C ALA A 328 -6.85 9.09 -1.39
N GLU A 329 -5.89 9.45 -0.54
CA GLU A 329 -4.62 8.74 -0.46
C GLU A 329 -4.84 7.31 0.07
N PRO A 330 -4.12 6.31 -0.45
CA PRO A 330 -4.19 4.96 0.10
C PRO A 330 -3.71 4.90 1.55
N GLU A 331 -4.36 4.04 2.33
CA GLU A 331 -4.03 3.84 3.74
C GLU A 331 -4.00 2.36 4.09
N VAL A 332 -3.09 1.99 4.99
CA VAL A 332 -2.88 0.60 5.42
C VAL A 332 -2.92 0.52 6.93
N MET A 333 -3.65 -0.45 7.45
CA MET A 333 -3.51 -0.92 8.81
C MET A 333 -2.44 -2.01 8.85
N LEU A 334 -1.44 -1.87 9.70
CA LEU A 334 -0.39 -2.86 9.92
C LEU A 334 -0.64 -3.53 11.27
N ASP A 335 -0.85 -4.83 11.22
CA ASP A 335 -0.93 -5.70 12.40
C ASP A 335 0.43 -6.38 12.56
N VAL A 336 1.08 -6.20 13.70
CA VAL A 336 2.35 -6.85 14.03
C VAL A 336 2.11 -7.83 15.16
N GLU A 337 2.66 -9.04 15.07
CA GLU A 337 2.59 -10.06 16.12
C GLU A 337 4.01 -10.43 16.56
N VAL A 338 4.29 -10.25 17.85
CA VAL A 338 5.53 -10.67 18.49
C VAL A 338 5.16 -11.70 19.55
N LEU A 339 5.65 -12.93 19.37
CA LEU A 339 5.53 -14.00 20.33
C LEU A 339 6.91 -14.39 20.81
N GLU A 340 7.13 -14.33 22.12
CA GLU A 340 8.30 -14.90 22.78
C GLU A 340 7.87 -15.91 23.83
N LEU A 341 8.44 -17.11 23.75
CA LEU A 341 8.25 -18.16 24.71
C LEU A 341 9.59 -18.54 25.31
N LYS A 342 9.71 -18.44 26.64
CA LYS A 342 10.89 -18.86 27.39
C LYS A 342 10.52 -19.97 28.36
N ARG A 343 11.16 -21.12 28.22
CA ARG A 343 11.01 -22.29 29.08
C ARG A 343 12.33 -22.57 29.77
N SER A 344 12.32 -22.65 31.10
CA SER A 344 13.49 -23.06 31.89
C SER A 344 13.14 -24.31 32.69
N LYS A 345 14.00 -25.32 32.66
CA LYS A 345 13.91 -26.51 33.50
C LYS A 345 15.21 -26.65 34.27
N PHE A 346 15.11 -26.61 35.58
CA PHE A 346 16.25 -26.78 36.48
C PHE A 346 16.00 -28.03 37.34
N THR A 347 16.96 -28.95 37.34
CA THR A 347 16.92 -30.15 38.18
C THR A 347 18.23 -30.24 38.94
N ASP A 348 18.16 -30.25 40.26
CA ASP A 348 19.28 -30.41 41.17
C ASP A 348 19.03 -31.61 42.08
N ILE A 349 19.74 -32.70 41.81
CA ILE A 349 19.55 -33.97 42.50
C ILE A 349 20.91 -34.54 42.90
N GLY A 350 21.10 -34.74 44.21
CA GLY A 350 22.22 -35.50 44.74
C GLY A 350 22.65 -35.09 46.14
N ILE A 351 23.86 -35.50 46.50
CA ILE A 351 24.44 -35.21 47.82
C ILE A 351 25.61 -34.25 47.62
N THR A 352 25.49 -33.04 48.17
CA THR A 352 26.56 -32.04 48.14
C THR A 352 27.61 -32.40 49.20
N TYR A 353 28.77 -32.88 48.74
CA TYR A 353 29.92 -33.13 49.61
C TYR A 353 30.78 -31.88 49.78
N PRO A 354 31.28 -31.59 50.99
CA PRO A 354 32.17 -30.46 51.21
C PRO A 354 33.51 -30.61 50.46
N THR A 355 33.96 -29.54 49.80
CA THR A 355 35.24 -29.50 49.06
C THR A 355 36.46 -29.52 49.99
N ASN A 356 36.30 -29.08 51.23
CA ASN A 356 37.31 -29.09 52.27
C ASN A 356 36.71 -29.64 53.57
N LEU A 357 37.42 -30.59 54.19
CA LEU A 357 37.11 -31.07 55.52
C LEU A 357 37.99 -30.34 56.52
N THR A 358 37.37 -29.63 57.47
CA THR A 358 38.08 -29.03 58.59
C THR A 358 37.85 -29.88 59.83
N ALA A 359 38.90 -30.54 60.30
CA ALA A 359 38.92 -31.19 61.60
C ALA A 359 39.35 -30.17 62.65
N GLY A 360 38.55 -30.00 63.70
CA GLY A 360 38.81 -29.00 64.73
C GLY A 360 38.24 -29.38 66.08
N VAL A 361 38.62 -28.63 67.10
CA VAL A 361 38.09 -28.80 68.45
C VAL A 361 36.84 -27.93 68.61
N LEU A 362 35.73 -28.55 68.97
CA LEU A 362 34.52 -27.87 69.42
C LEU A 362 34.76 -27.27 70.80
N SER A 363 34.66 -25.95 70.89
CA SER A 363 34.54 -25.24 72.16
C SER A 363 33.14 -24.64 72.21
N ASN A 364 32.35 -25.00 73.20
CA ASN A 364 30.95 -24.54 73.38
C ASN A 364 30.05 -24.69 72.13
N GLY A 365 30.14 -25.81 71.42
CA GLY A 365 29.24 -26.11 70.29
C GLY A 365 29.57 -25.39 68.98
N ALA A 366 30.68 -24.62 68.92
CA ALA A 366 31.16 -23.99 67.70
C ALA A 366 32.62 -24.40 67.40
N PHE A 367 33.00 -24.36 66.12
CA PHE A 367 34.39 -24.53 65.70
C PHE A 367 35.21 -23.35 66.21
N SER A 368 36.24 -23.63 67.02
CA SER A 368 37.11 -22.61 67.60
C SER A 368 38.56 -22.82 67.16
N ALA A 369 39.33 -21.73 67.08
CA ALA A 369 40.76 -21.82 66.84
C ALA A 369 41.45 -22.66 67.93
N LEU A 370 42.52 -23.38 67.56
CA LEU A 370 43.27 -24.24 68.47
C LEU A 370 43.95 -23.40 69.57
N THR A 371 43.24 -23.20 70.67
CA THR A 371 43.78 -22.55 71.87
C THR A 371 44.26 -23.62 72.85
N LEU A 372 45.24 -23.25 73.70
CA LEU A 372 45.79 -24.16 74.70
C LEU A 372 44.72 -24.63 75.72
N ASP A 373 43.67 -23.84 75.94
CA ASP A 373 42.51 -24.21 76.77
C ASP A 373 41.62 -25.26 76.08
N ALA A 374 41.39 -25.11 74.76
CA ALA A 374 40.66 -26.10 73.97
C ALA A 374 41.39 -27.45 73.89
N LEU A 375 42.72 -27.45 73.87
CA LEU A 375 43.54 -28.68 73.92
C LEU A 375 43.46 -29.38 75.29
N ARG A 376 43.33 -28.63 76.39
CA ARG A 376 43.21 -29.19 77.75
C ARG A 376 41.85 -29.81 78.04
N ARG A 377 40.81 -29.35 77.35
CA ARG A 377 39.42 -29.82 77.48
C ARG A 377 39.03 -30.83 76.40
N LEU A 378 40.02 -31.41 75.72
CA LEU A 378 39.79 -32.38 74.68
C LEU A 378 39.16 -33.64 75.28
N ASN A 379 38.01 -34.05 74.74
CA ASN A 379 37.33 -35.29 75.08
C ASN A 379 36.87 -35.99 73.79
N ASP A 380 36.42 -37.24 73.88
CA ASP A 380 35.87 -38.04 72.78
C ASP A 380 34.83 -37.30 71.91
N LYS A 381 34.08 -36.36 72.52
CA LYS A 381 33.03 -35.55 71.87
C LYS A 381 33.50 -34.18 71.36
N SER A 382 34.72 -33.75 71.65
CA SER A 382 35.21 -32.41 71.28
C SER A 382 35.85 -32.36 69.90
N ILE A 383 36.14 -33.51 69.27
CA ILE A 383 36.68 -33.57 67.91
C ILE A 383 35.50 -33.76 66.96
N THR A 384 35.37 -32.87 65.99
CA THR A 384 34.33 -32.94 64.97
C THR A 384 34.90 -32.59 63.60
N VAL A 385 34.16 -32.99 62.57
CA VAL A 385 34.46 -32.71 61.17
C VAL A 385 33.26 -31.94 60.62
N SER A 386 33.54 -30.79 60.00
CA SER A 386 32.55 -29.94 59.33
C SER A 386 33.12 -29.44 58.02
N PRO A 387 32.29 -29.18 57.00
CA PRO A 387 30.81 -29.31 56.95
C PRO A 387 30.29 -30.75 56.89
N ASN A 388 29.01 -30.94 57.23
CA ASN A 388 28.28 -32.20 57.01
C ASN A 388 27.73 -32.24 55.58
N PRO A 389 27.62 -33.43 54.96
CA PRO A 389 26.98 -33.56 53.65
C PRO A 389 25.50 -33.17 53.72
N ALA A 390 25.01 -32.47 52.70
CA ALA A 390 23.60 -32.11 52.54
C ALA A 390 23.01 -32.83 51.32
N ILE A 391 21.71 -33.10 51.33
CA ILE A 391 21.01 -33.76 50.23
C ILE A 391 20.09 -32.75 49.55
N ASN A 392 20.26 -32.56 48.25
CA ASN A 392 19.43 -31.71 47.41
C ASN A 392 18.52 -32.57 46.52
N PHE A 393 17.23 -32.26 46.56
CA PHE A 393 16.22 -32.83 45.66
C PHE A 393 15.28 -31.72 45.20
N GLN A 394 15.74 -30.93 44.24
CA GLN A 394 14.99 -29.81 43.68
C GLN A 394 14.73 -30.04 42.20
N LYS A 395 13.49 -29.83 41.78
CA LYS A 395 13.14 -29.65 40.37
C LYS A 395 12.25 -28.43 40.23
N THR A 396 12.66 -27.51 39.37
CA THR A 396 11.98 -26.25 39.11
C THR A 396 11.70 -26.13 37.62
N ASP A 397 10.42 -26.07 37.26
CA ASP A 397 9.97 -25.83 35.89
C ASP A 397 9.39 -24.41 35.80
N GLY A 398 9.91 -23.60 34.87
CA GLY A 398 9.48 -22.22 34.61
C GLY A 398 9.05 -22.05 33.17
N THR A 399 7.98 -21.29 32.93
CA THR A 399 7.51 -20.94 31.59
C THR A 399 7.00 -19.50 31.59
N VAL A 400 7.47 -18.72 30.62
CA VAL A 400 7.09 -17.33 30.40
C VAL A 400 6.64 -17.21 28.95
N ASN A 401 5.45 -16.65 28.75
CA ASN A 401 4.89 -16.35 27.43
C ASN A 401 4.65 -14.85 27.33
N LEU A 402 5.20 -14.22 26.29
CA LEU A 402 5.05 -12.81 25.97
C LEU A 402 4.41 -12.71 24.58
N LEU A 403 3.21 -12.13 24.51
CA LEU A 403 2.52 -11.81 23.27
C LEU A 403 2.30 -10.30 23.19
N ALA A 404 2.80 -9.67 22.13
CA ALA A 404 2.51 -8.28 21.81
C ALA A 404 1.91 -8.19 20.40
N ASN A 405 0.79 -7.48 20.27
CA ASN A 405 0.03 -7.35 19.02
C ASN A 405 -0.30 -5.89 18.65
N PRO A 406 0.70 -5.00 18.46
CA PRO A 406 0.43 -3.61 18.13
C PRO A 406 -0.20 -3.49 16.74
N ARG A 407 -1.12 -2.52 16.62
CA ARG A 407 -1.84 -2.20 15.38
C ARG A 407 -1.67 -0.73 15.06
N ILE A 408 -1.39 -0.39 13.81
CA ILE A 408 -1.19 1.01 13.40
C ILE A 408 -1.75 1.26 12.00
N ARG A 409 -2.53 2.33 11.86
CA ARG A 409 -3.01 2.84 10.57
C ARG A 409 -2.06 3.92 10.07
N VAL A 410 -1.59 3.78 8.84
CA VAL A 410 -0.59 4.67 8.24
C VAL A 410 -0.97 4.98 6.79
N LYS A 411 -0.77 6.23 6.37
CA LYS A 411 -0.92 6.66 4.98
C LYS A 411 0.23 6.14 4.11
N SER A 412 -0.03 5.92 2.84
CA SER A 412 1.00 5.52 1.87
C SER A 412 2.10 6.59 1.78
N ARG A 413 3.36 6.17 1.83
CA ARG A 413 4.60 7.00 1.83
C ARG A 413 4.81 7.86 3.08
N GLU A 414 4.02 7.69 4.12
CA GLU A 414 4.20 8.38 5.39
C GLU A 414 4.91 7.48 6.41
N LYS A 415 5.89 8.05 7.13
CA LYS A 415 6.59 7.33 8.20
C LYS A 415 5.79 7.42 9.49
N ALA A 416 5.51 6.28 10.09
CA ALA A 416 4.88 6.20 11.40
C ALA A 416 5.78 5.48 12.41
N LYS A 417 5.68 5.92 13.67
CA LYS A 417 6.46 5.38 14.78
C LYS A 417 5.55 5.14 15.98
N VAL A 418 5.64 3.94 16.56
CA VAL A 418 4.95 3.53 17.77
C VAL A 418 5.99 3.07 18.79
N GLN A 419 5.90 3.60 20.00
CA GLN A 419 6.73 3.23 21.13
C GLN A 419 5.83 2.91 22.32
N ILE A 420 5.92 1.69 22.83
CA ILE A 420 5.12 1.17 23.94
C ILE A 420 6.08 0.53 24.93
N GLY A 421 6.20 1.08 26.14
CA GLY A 421 7.15 0.57 27.12
C GLY A 421 7.41 1.55 28.25
N ASP A 422 8.40 1.21 29.07
CA ASP A 422 8.81 1.96 30.24
C ASP A 422 10.19 2.60 30.02
N ARG A 423 10.49 3.65 30.79
CA ARG A 423 11.83 4.26 30.84
C ARG A 423 12.51 3.85 32.13
N VAL A 424 13.54 3.03 32.02
CA VAL A 424 14.30 2.58 33.19
C VAL A 424 15.45 3.55 33.44
N PRO A 425 15.54 4.17 34.64
CA PRO A 425 16.68 4.99 35.00
C PRO A 425 17.89 4.11 35.30
N VAL A 426 19.02 4.45 34.69
CA VAL A 426 20.34 3.89 34.93
C VAL A 426 21.17 4.96 35.64
N VAL A 427 21.57 4.69 36.88
CA VAL A 427 22.38 5.63 37.68
C VAL A 427 23.85 5.33 37.46
N THR A 428 24.56 6.29 36.86
CA THR A 428 26.01 6.24 36.63
C THR A 428 26.69 7.20 37.61
N ALA A 429 27.49 6.66 38.52
CA ALA A 429 28.31 7.47 39.42
C ALA A 429 29.57 7.96 38.70
N ASN A 430 29.70 9.28 38.56
CA ASN A 430 30.92 9.91 38.05
C ASN A 430 31.81 10.29 39.24
N ILE A 431 33.02 9.75 39.28
CA ILE A 431 34.01 10.07 40.31
C ILE A 431 34.96 11.11 39.74
N SER A 432 34.87 12.35 40.22
CA SER A 432 35.87 13.38 39.91
C SER A 432 37.05 13.26 40.89
N THR A 433 38.19 12.76 40.40
CA THR A 433 39.41 12.54 41.20
C THR A 433 40.06 13.82 41.72
N THR A 434 39.68 14.98 41.18
CA THR A 434 40.26 16.28 41.53
C THR A 434 39.54 16.96 42.70
N ALA A 435 38.29 16.58 43.00
CA ALA A 435 37.47 17.21 44.05
C ALA A 435 36.87 16.21 45.07
N ALA A 436 37.23 14.92 45.00
CA ALA A 436 36.73 13.85 45.86
C ALA A 436 35.19 13.86 46.02
N THR A 437 34.46 14.30 44.99
CA THR A 437 33.01 14.39 44.97
C THR A 437 32.46 13.29 44.05
N VAL A 438 31.51 12.51 44.55
CA VAL A 438 30.76 11.53 43.76
C VAL A 438 29.51 12.23 43.25
N SER A 439 29.36 12.33 41.92
CA SER A 439 28.15 12.87 41.30
C SER A 439 27.38 11.76 40.57
N ASP A 440 26.13 11.56 40.96
CA ASP A 440 25.25 10.60 40.30
C ASP A 440 24.60 11.25 39.07
N SER A 441 24.80 10.65 37.90
CA SER A 441 24.11 11.01 36.66
C SER A 441 23.07 9.94 36.35
N VAL A 442 21.82 10.36 36.15
CA VAL A 442 20.71 9.45 35.82
C VAL A 442 20.47 9.50 34.31
N GLN A 443 20.68 8.38 33.63
CA GLN A 443 20.36 8.20 32.21
C GLN A 443 19.13 7.30 32.06
N TYR A 444 18.13 7.72 31.30
CA TYR A 444 16.96 6.88 31.02
C TYR A 444 17.18 6.04 29.77
N LEU A 445 16.85 4.76 29.85
CA LEU A 445 16.85 3.84 28.73
C LEU A 445 15.43 3.35 28.46
N ASP A 446 14.96 3.53 27.22
CA ASP A 446 13.66 3.05 26.77
C ASP A 446 13.69 1.52 26.66
N VAL A 447 12.78 0.83 27.34
CA VAL A 447 12.58 -0.62 27.24
C VAL A 447 11.13 -0.90 26.88
N GLY A 448 10.91 -1.79 25.92
CA GLY A 448 9.59 -2.12 25.40
C GLY A 448 9.61 -2.32 23.89
N LEU A 449 8.47 -2.11 23.24
CA LEU A 449 8.30 -2.27 21.82
C LEU A 449 8.44 -0.93 21.09
N LYS A 450 9.31 -0.88 20.09
CA LYS A 450 9.47 0.24 19.15
C LYS A 450 9.26 -0.28 17.74
N LEU A 451 8.23 0.23 17.08
CA LEU A 451 7.87 -0.09 15.71
C LEU A 451 7.98 1.18 14.86
N GLU A 452 8.79 1.14 13.80
CA GLU A 452 8.87 2.17 12.77
C GLU A 452 8.50 1.54 11.44
N VAL A 453 7.55 2.16 10.73
CA VAL A 453 6.98 1.63 9.49
C VAL A 453 6.78 2.75 8.48
N GLU A 454 7.04 2.43 7.21
CA GLU A 454 6.80 3.31 6.07
C GLU A 454 6.23 2.43 4.93
N PRO A 455 4.89 2.36 4.79
CA PRO A 455 4.24 1.55 3.78
C PRO A 455 4.06 2.32 2.47
N VAL A 456 4.14 1.61 1.34
CA VAL A 456 3.83 2.10 0.00
C VAL A 456 2.82 1.16 -0.64
N VAL A 457 1.60 1.66 -0.83
CA VAL A 457 0.51 0.90 -1.46
C VAL A 457 0.64 1.00 -2.98
N SER A 458 0.63 -0.16 -3.63
CA SER A 458 0.61 -0.31 -5.08
C SER A 458 -0.84 -0.46 -5.58
N LEU A 459 -1.07 -0.15 -6.85
CA LEU A 459 -2.40 -0.26 -7.47
C LEU A 459 -2.93 -1.69 -7.57
N ASP A 460 -2.06 -2.69 -7.42
CA ASP A 460 -2.38 -4.13 -7.45
C ASP A 460 -2.57 -4.73 -6.06
N ASP A 461 -3.02 -3.91 -5.10
CA ASP A 461 -3.24 -4.28 -3.68
C ASP A 461 -2.02 -4.89 -2.97
N HIS A 462 -0.81 -4.66 -3.50
CA HIS A 462 0.42 -4.99 -2.79
C HIS A 462 0.90 -3.81 -1.96
N VAL A 463 1.40 -4.09 -0.76
CA VAL A 463 1.99 -3.13 0.14
C VAL A 463 3.48 -3.43 0.28
N SER A 464 4.32 -2.50 -0.16
CA SER A 464 5.75 -2.52 0.13
C SER A 464 5.98 -1.82 1.48
N ILE A 465 6.55 -2.51 2.46
CA ILE A 465 6.70 -1.99 3.83
C ILE A 465 8.18 -1.97 4.17
N LYS A 466 8.69 -0.78 4.50
CA LYS A 466 9.96 -0.65 5.21
C LYS A 466 9.65 -0.70 6.70
N VAL A 467 10.12 -1.75 7.37
CA VAL A 467 9.84 -2.00 8.79
C VAL A 467 11.12 -2.05 9.59
N ALA A 468 11.10 -1.43 10.78
CA ALA A 468 12.08 -1.62 11.83
C ALA A 468 11.34 -1.86 13.15
N LEU A 469 11.53 -3.04 13.72
CA LEU A 469 10.92 -3.48 14.96
C LEU A 469 12.02 -3.80 15.97
N GLU A 470 11.90 -3.23 17.15
CA GLU A 470 12.78 -3.42 18.30
C GLU A 470 11.94 -3.79 19.51
N VAL A 471 12.31 -4.89 20.18
CA VAL A 471 11.65 -5.38 21.39
C VAL A 471 12.69 -5.52 22.50
N GLY A 472 12.63 -4.60 23.46
CA GLY A 472 13.43 -4.58 24.67
C GLY A 472 12.70 -5.20 25.85
N THR A 473 13.37 -6.11 26.55
CA THR A 473 12.89 -6.72 27.80
C THR A 473 13.88 -6.44 28.92
N ILE A 474 13.39 -6.06 30.10
CA ILE A 474 14.22 -5.94 31.29
C ILE A 474 14.57 -7.35 31.78
N GLY A 475 15.86 -7.63 31.86
CA GLY A 475 16.43 -8.88 32.37
C GLY A 475 16.72 -8.82 33.87
N THR A 476 17.69 -9.61 34.33
CA THR A 476 18.04 -9.70 35.74
C THR A 476 18.71 -8.44 36.27
N GLN A 477 18.39 -8.10 37.52
CA GLN A 477 19.02 -7.03 38.27
C GLN A 477 20.31 -7.54 38.92
N THR A 478 21.43 -6.85 38.69
CA THR A 478 22.72 -7.17 39.32
C THR A 478 23.21 -5.97 40.11
N THR A 479 23.59 -6.19 41.36
CA THR A 479 24.20 -5.16 42.20
C THR A 479 25.71 -5.13 41.96
N THR A 480 26.22 -3.98 41.53
CA THR A 480 27.66 -3.75 41.37
C THR A 480 28.34 -3.76 42.74
N LYS A 481 29.65 -4.02 42.79
CA LYS A 481 30.46 -3.97 44.04
C LYS A 481 30.28 -2.68 44.86
N ASN A 482 29.89 -1.59 44.20
CA ASN A 482 29.66 -0.28 44.81
C ASN A 482 28.20 -0.07 45.30
N GLY A 483 27.36 -1.12 45.32
CA GLY A 483 25.97 -1.04 45.75
C GLY A 483 24.98 -0.51 44.71
N SER A 484 25.45 -0.05 43.54
CA SER A 484 24.58 0.43 42.46
C SER A 484 23.90 -0.72 41.73
N VAL A 485 22.61 -0.55 41.45
CA VAL A 485 21.75 -1.51 40.78
C VAL A 485 21.86 -1.33 39.26
N VAL A 486 22.27 -2.38 38.55
CA VAL A 486 22.34 -2.41 37.08
C VAL A 486 21.36 -3.44 36.53
N TYR A 487 20.67 -3.10 35.46
CA TYR A 487 19.74 -3.99 34.77
C TYR A 487 20.38 -4.57 33.51
N GLN A 488 20.29 -5.88 33.32
CA GLN A 488 20.54 -6.47 32.01
C GLN A 488 19.34 -6.16 31.10
N ILE A 489 19.57 -5.73 29.85
CA ILE A 489 18.49 -5.45 28.90
C ILE A 489 18.68 -6.38 27.70
N GLY A 490 17.68 -7.20 27.42
CA GLY A 490 17.63 -8.03 26.22
C GLY A 490 16.92 -7.28 25.11
N THR A 491 17.58 -7.08 23.97
CA THR A 491 17.01 -6.42 22.79
C THR A 491 16.89 -7.40 21.62
N ARG A 492 15.76 -7.33 20.91
CA ARG A 492 15.46 -8.15 19.73
C ARG A 492 15.09 -7.22 18.60
N ASN A 493 15.93 -7.15 17.58
CA ASN A 493 15.79 -6.17 16.51
C ASN A 493 15.64 -6.85 15.15
N ALA A 494 14.67 -6.40 14.36
CA ALA A 494 14.44 -6.84 12.99
C ALA A 494 14.20 -5.60 12.11
N SER A 495 14.99 -5.45 11.04
CA SER A 495 14.78 -4.40 10.04
C SER A 495 14.83 -5.00 8.64
N THR A 496 13.83 -4.72 7.84
CA THR A 496 13.70 -5.27 6.48
C THR A 496 12.80 -4.42 5.60
N LEU A 497 12.89 -4.64 4.29
CA LEU A 497 11.99 -4.11 3.27
C LEU A 497 11.33 -5.30 2.59
N LEU A 498 10.01 -5.36 2.62
CA LEU A 498 9.24 -6.50 2.11
C LEU A 498 8.03 -6.00 1.33
N ARG A 499 7.51 -6.84 0.43
CA ARG A 499 6.29 -6.57 -0.32
C ARG A 499 5.32 -7.73 -0.08
N LEU A 500 4.14 -7.40 0.43
CA LEU A 500 3.09 -8.35 0.78
C LEU A 500 1.81 -7.98 0.06
N LYS A 501 0.94 -8.95 -0.17
CA LYS A 501 -0.44 -8.69 -0.59
C LYS A 501 -1.27 -8.22 0.61
N ASP A 502 -2.38 -7.54 0.32
CA ASP A 502 -3.40 -7.27 1.32
C ASP A 502 -3.84 -8.55 2.05
N GLY A 503 -3.79 -8.51 3.38
CA GLY A 503 -4.14 -9.62 4.27
C GLY A 503 -3.07 -10.71 4.41
N GLU A 504 -1.95 -10.63 3.68
CA GLU A 504 -0.91 -11.66 3.71
C GLU A 504 -0.06 -11.55 4.98
N THR A 505 -0.04 -12.61 5.78
CA THR A 505 0.81 -12.68 6.99
C THR A 505 2.19 -13.22 6.66
N GLN A 506 3.23 -12.41 6.88
CA GLN A 506 4.61 -12.82 6.67
C GLN A 506 5.42 -12.82 7.98
N VAL A 507 6.12 -13.92 8.22
CA VAL A 507 7.11 -14.00 9.29
C VAL A 507 8.35 -13.21 8.88
N LEU A 508 8.67 -12.17 9.66
CA LEU A 508 9.84 -11.31 9.48
C LEU A 508 11.12 -12.01 9.91
N ALA A 509 11.07 -12.62 11.09
CA ALA A 509 12.19 -13.25 11.74
C ALA A 509 11.71 -14.27 12.77
N GLY A 510 12.51 -15.31 12.99
CA GLY A 510 12.31 -16.28 14.05
C GLY A 510 13.65 -16.73 14.62
N LEU A 511 13.70 -16.98 15.93
CA LEU A 511 14.88 -17.49 16.61
C LEU A 511 14.47 -18.58 17.59
N ILE A 512 15.15 -19.72 17.54
CA ILE A 512 15.06 -20.76 18.55
C ILE A 512 16.46 -20.88 19.17
N ASN A 513 16.53 -20.70 20.48
CA ASN A 513 17.75 -20.85 21.26
C ASN A 513 17.52 -21.93 22.33
N ASP A 514 18.28 -23.02 22.30
CA ASP A 514 18.20 -24.12 23.27
C ASP A 514 19.58 -24.26 23.94
N GLU A 515 19.65 -23.95 25.23
CA GLU A 515 20.86 -24.02 26.05
C GLU A 515 20.70 -25.12 27.10
N ASP A 516 21.52 -26.17 26.98
CA ASP A 516 21.63 -27.26 27.95
C ASP A 516 22.96 -27.13 28.72
N ARG A 517 22.88 -27.00 30.05
CA ARG A 517 24.03 -26.97 30.96
C ARG A 517 23.92 -28.14 31.94
N HIS A 518 24.87 -29.06 31.84
CA HIS A 518 25.00 -30.22 32.72
C HIS A 518 26.23 -30.04 33.61
N ASN A 519 26.01 -29.93 34.92
CA ASN A 519 27.07 -29.84 35.91
C ASN A 519 26.95 -31.06 36.84
N ALA A 520 28.05 -31.78 37.03
CA ALA A 520 28.11 -32.88 37.98
C ALA A 520 29.31 -32.70 38.91
N SER A 521 29.06 -32.67 40.20
CA SER A 521 30.08 -32.66 41.24
C SER A 521 30.09 -34.02 41.92
N LYS A 522 31.24 -34.68 42.00
CA LYS A 522 31.33 -36.06 42.49
C LYS A 522 32.56 -36.28 43.37
N VAL A 523 32.45 -37.20 44.32
CA VAL A 523 33.59 -37.64 45.12
C VAL A 523 34.51 -38.49 44.23
N PRO A 524 35.81 -38.16 44.11
CA PRO A 524 36.73 -38.92 43.28
C PRO A 524 36.80 -40.39 43.74
N GLY A 525 36.76 -41.33 42.79
CA GLY A 525 36.72 -42.77 43.06
C GLY A 525 35.31 -43.30 43.34
N LEU A 526 34.66 -42.86 44.43
CA LEU A 526 33.32 -43.36 44.81
C LEU A 526 32.21 -42.92 43.85
N GLY A 527 32.33 -41.73 43.26
CA GLY A 527 31.38 -41.18 42.29
C GLY A 527 31.40 -41.86 40.93
N ASP A 528 32.45 -42.65 40.62
CA ASP A 528 32.62 -43.34 39.34
C ASP A 528 32.11 -44.80 39.35
N ILE A 529 31.67 -45.31 40.51
CA ILE A 529 31.16 -46.68 40.65
C ILE A 529 29.81 -46.79 39.93
N PRO A 530 29.62 -47.74 38.99
CA PRO A 530 28.33 -47.97 38.36
C PRO A 530 27.27 -48.34 39.42
N LEU A 531 26.02 -47.90 39.22
CA LEU A 531 24.90 -47.98 40.18
C LEU A 531 25.05 -47.12 41.45
N LEU A 532 26.16 -47.20 42.17
CA LEU A 532 26.35 -46.56 43.48
C LEU A 532 26.87 -45.13 43.41
N GLY A 533 27.52 -44.72 42.31
CA GLY A 533 28.11 -43.39 42.14
C GLY A 533 27.09 -42.24 42.22
N ARG A 534 25.80 -42.51 41.98
CA ARG A 534 24.71 -41.54 42.13
C ARG A 534 24.48 -41.10 43.58
N LEU A 535 24.86 -41.92 44.57
CA LEU A 535 24.81 -41.52 45.98
C LEU A 535 26.00 -40.64 46.37
N PHE A 536 27.07 -40.65 45.59
CA PHE A 536 28.32 -39.92 45.84
C PHE A 536 28.54 -38.75 44.85
N SER A 537 27.46 -38.30 44.23
CA SER A 537 27.47 -37.21 43.25
C SER A 537 26.23 -36.32 43.36
N ASP A 538 26.39 -35.11 42.86
CA ASP A 538 25.44 -34.01 42.80
C ASP A 538 25.32 -33.59 41.35
N HIS A 539 24.11 -33.68 40.79
CA HIS A 539 23.84 -33.35 39.39
C HIS A 539 22.92 -32.14 39.31
N SER A 540 23.42 -31.09 38.68
CA SER A 540 22.70 -29.86 38.37
C SER A 540 22.53 -29.73 36.87
N ASP A 541 21.31 -30.00 36.40
CA ASP A 541 20.91 -29.91 35.00
C ASP A 541 20.03 -28.67 34.81
N ASN A 542 20.48 -27.75 33.97
CA ASN A 542 19.73 -26.55 33.61
C ASN A 542 19.51 -26.49 32.10
N ARG A 543 18.26 -26.56 31.66
CA ARG A 543 17.84 -26.42 30.27
C ARG A 543 17.01 -25.16 30.09
N THR A 544 17.45 -24.26 29.22
CA THR A 544 16.72 -23.05 28.87
C THR A 544 16.45 -23.01 27.37
N LYS A 545 15.17 -23.03 26.99
CA LYS A 545 14.71 -22.89 25.60
C LYS A 545 13.99 -21.56 25.44
N THR A 546 14.41 -20.75 24.48
CA THR A 546 13.78 -19.47 24.12
C THR A 546 13.41 -19.50 22.65
N GLU A 547 12.16 -19.17 22.34
CA GLU A 547 11.63 -19.16 20.98
C GLU A 547 10.96 -17.82 20.72
N ILE A 548 11.30 -17.19 19.60
CA ILE A 548 10.81 -15.86 19.23
C ILE A 548 10.30 -15.93 17.80
N VAL A 549 9.13 -15.36 17.56
CA VAL A 549 8.52 -15.22 16.25
C VAL A 549 8.03 -13.78 16.09
N LEU A 550 8.42 -13.14 14.99
CA LEU A 550 7.98 -11.80 14.63
C LEU A 550 7.28 -11.90 13.28
N ALA A 551 6.01 -11.47 13.22
CA ALA A 551 5.20 -11.49 12.00
C ALA A 551 4.52 -10.13 11.78
N ILE A 552 4.20 -9.84 10.51
CA ILE A 552 3.45 -8.65 10.10
C ILE A 552 2.39 -9.03 9.07
N THR A 553 1.23 -8.38 9.16
CA THR A 553 0.11 -8.52 8.24
C THR A 553 -0.40 -7.12 7.87
N PRO A 554 -0.34 -6.72 6.59
CA PRO A 554 -0.95 -5.48 6.14
C PRO A 554 -2.42 -5.68 5.78
N HIS A 555 -3.22 -4.66 6.05
CA HIS A 555 -4.60 -4.56 5.61
C HIS A 555 -4.82 -3.20 4.93
N VAL A 556 -5.04 -3.20 3.61
CA VAL A 556 -5.33 -2.01 2.83
C VAL A 556 -6.76 -1.57 3.12
N ILE A 557 -6.94 -0.37 3.67
CA ILE A 557 -8.27 0.19 3.97
C ILE A 557 -8.84 0.81 2.71
N ASN A 558 -8.08 1.75 2.12
CA ASN A 558 -8.44 2.42 0.88
C ASN A 558 -7.30 2.23 -0.12
N ASN A 559 -7.64 1.85 -1.36
CA ASN A 559 -6.70 1.84 -2.48
C ASN A 559 -7.23 2.72 -3.61
N LEU A 560 -6.30 3.26 -4.41
CA LEU A 560 -6.63 3.99 -5.62
C LEU A 560 -7.10 2.99 -6.66
N GLN A 561 -8.38 3.07 -7.04
CA GLN A 561 -8.87 2.35 -8.21
C GLN A 561 -8.26 3.00 -9.46
N ARG A 562 -7.66 2.20 -10.33
CA ARG A 562 -7.16 2.69 -11.62
C ARG A 562 -8.37 3.21 -12.43
N PRO A 563 -8.44 4.50 -12.78
CA PRO A 563 -9.47 4.99 -13.67
C PRO A 563 -9.39 4.25 -15.01
N GLY A 564 -10.54 3.91 -15.61
CA GLY A 564 -10.57 3.27 -16.92
C GLY A 564 -9.84 4.12 -17.96
N ALA A 565 -9.19 3.46 -18.95
CA ALA A 565 -8.42 4.14 -19.99
C ALA A 565 -9.22 5.22 -20.74
N GLU A 566 -10.54 5.05 -20.82
CA GLU A 566 -11.49 6.01 -21.41
C GLU A 566 -11.54 7.38 -20.70
N ILE A 567 -11.17 7.43 -19.42
CA ILE A 567 -11.06 8.68 -18.65
C ILE A 567 -9.65 9.29 -18.80
N MET A 568 -8.65 8.46 -19.15
CA MET A 568 -7.25 8.88 -19.29
C MET A 568 -6.93 9.53 -20.64
N GLU A 569 -7.73 9.25 -21.68
CA GLU A 569 -7.58 9.88 -22.99
C GLU A 569 -8.69 10.90 -23.23
N LEU A 570 -8.35 12.18 -23.02
CA LEU A 570 -9.26 13.29 -23.25
C LEU A 570 -8.75 14.17 -24.39
N TRP A 571 -9.57 14.29 -25.44
CA TRP A 571 -9.30 15.22 -26.53
C TRP A 571 -9.37 16.66 -26.02
N SER A 572 -8.22 17.35 -26.00
CA SER A 572 -8.09 18.72 -25.47
C SER A 572 -8.26 19.82 -26.52
N GLY A 573 -8.52 19.46 -27.79
CA GLY A 573 -8.61 20.41 -28.90
C GLY A 573 -7.26 20.64 -29.57
N THR A 574 -7.06 21.85 -30.11
CA THR A 574 -5.80 22.26 -30.72
C THR A 574 -5.03 23.19 -29.77
N GLU A 575 -3.72 23.36 -29.96
CA GLU A 575 -2.90 24.23 -29.10
C GLU A 575 -3.41 25.69 -29.05
N THR A 576 -4.09 26.13 -30.11
CA THR A 576 -4.68 27.47 -30.22
C THR A 576 -6.12 27.57 -29.70
N SER A 577 -6.84 26.46 -29.60
CA SER A 577 -8.22 26.44 -29.08
C SER A 577 -8.49 25.15 -28.29
N ILE A 578 -8.62 25.30 -26.97
CA ILE A 578 -9.06 24.24 -26.06
C ILE A 578 -10.58 24.12 -26.19
N GLY A 579 -11.09 22.96 -26.59
CA GLY A 579 -12.52 22.76 -26.77
C GLY A 579 -12.95 21.30 -26.92
N ASP A 580 -14.19 21.02 -26.53
CA ASP A 580 -14.79 19.69 -26.52
C ASP A 580 -15.14 19.26 -27.95
N ALA A 581 -14.42 18.26 -28.46
CA ALA A 581 -14.67 17.71 -29.80
C ALA A 581 -16.07 17.12 -29.94
N THR A 582 -16.81 16.81 -28.87
CA THR A 582 -18.17 16.24 -29.01
C THR A 582 -19.19 17.25 -29.55
N ARG A 583 -18.95 18.56 -29.44
CA ARG A 583 -19.74 19.58 -30.17
C ARG A 583 -19.22 19.88 -31.58
N SER A 584 -17.96 19.53 -31.84
CA SER A 584 -17.34 19.65 -33.17
C SER A 584 -17.60 18.40 -34.04
N SER A 585 -17.79 17.24 -33.42
CA SER A 585 -17.93 15.93 -34.04
C SER A 585 -19.40 15.51 -34.17
N GLY A 586 -20.22 16.42 -34.70
CA GLY A 586 -21.23 16.04 -35.69
C GLY A 586 -20.71 16.22 -37.12
N LYS A 587 -19.44 16.58 -37.29
CA LYS A 587 -18.83 16.96 -38.57
C LYS A 587 -17.92 15.85 -39.07
N GLY A 588 -18.36 15.22 -40.14
CA GLY A 588 -17.52 14.36 -40.95
C GLY A 588 -16.21 15.05 -41.30
N ALA A 589 -15.14 14.28 -41.23
CA ALA A 589 -13.86 14.61 -41.84
C ALA A 589 -14.11 15.04 -43.29
N VAL A 590 -13.94 16.34 -43.57
CA VAL A 590 -13.64 16.79 -44.91
C VAL A 590 -12.24 16.27 -45.22
N ALA A 591 -12.21 15.08 -45.82
CA ALA A 591 -11.03 14.52 -46.45
C ALA A 591 -10.45 15.59 -47.38
N ALA A 592 -9.20 15.97 -47.14
CA ALA A 592 -8.42 16.78 -48.06
C ALA A 592 -8.44 16.09 -49.43
N VAL A 593 -9.11 16.71 -50.40
CA VAL A 593 -9.06 16.30 -51.79
C VAL A 593 -7.66 16.59 -52.29
N ALA A 594 -6.82 15.56 -52.31
CA ALA A 594 -5.59 15.55 -53.08
C ALA A 594 -5.94 15.70 -54.57
N ALA A 595 -5.34 16.69 -55.23
CA ALA A 595 -5.46 16.87 -56.68
C ALA A 595 -4.85 15.64 -57.40
N PRO A 596 -5.45 15.14 -58.50
CA PRO A 596 -4.87 14.04 -59.25
C PRO A 596 -3.73 14.56 -60.12
N SER A 597 -2.50 14.16 -59.83
CA SER A 597 -1.39 14.26 -60.77
C SER A 597 -1.56 13.20 -61.87
N ARG A 598 -1.48 13.67 -63.11
CA ARG A 598 -1.58 12.90 -64.35
C ARG A 598 -0.33 12.01 -64.52
N PRO A 599 -0.45 10.75 -65.00
CA PRO A 599 0.72 9.93 -65.28
C PRO A 599 1.27 10.25 -66.69
N ALA A 600 2.58 10.46 -66.79
CA ALA A 600 3.31 10.46 -68.05
C ALA A 600 4.39 9.37 -68.00
N ALA A 601 4.35 8.48 -69.00
CA ALA A 601 5.34 7.45 -69.30
C ALA A 601 6.38 8.00 -70.31
N PRO A 602 7.52 7.30 -70.54
CA PRO A 602 8.84 7.92 -70.71
C PRO A 602 9.41 7.90 -72.15
N GLU A 603 10.32 8.82 -72.45
CA GLU A 603 11.39 8.71 -73.47
C GLU A 603 12.59 9.54 -72.91
N GLY A 604 13.75 8.96 -72.57
CA GLY A 604 14.89 8.61 -73.45
C GLY A 604 15.58 9.90 -73.96
N GLY A 605 16.85 10.24 -73.77
CA GLY A 605 18.09 9.62 -73.29
C GLY A 605 19.24 10.47 -73.91
N GLY A 606 20.26 10.87 -73.13
CA GLY A 606 21.40 11.65 -73.64
C GLY A 606 22.46 11.92 -72.56
N GLU A 607 23.67 11.39 -72.79
CA GLU A 607 24.85 11.18 -71.92
C GLU A 607 25.64 12.48 -71.52
N PRO A 608 26.61 12.44 -70.56
CA PRO A 608 26.99 13.55 -69.67
C PRO A 608 28.45 14.07 -69.78
N ALA A 609 28.79 14.96 -68.82
CA ALA A 609 30.09 15.43 -68.27
C ALA A 609 30.50 16.87 -68.66
N PRO A 610 31.33 17.61 -67.86
CA PRO A 610 31.94 17.34 -66.54
C PRO A 610 31.66 18.46 -65.46
N PRO A 611 32.13 18.33 -64.20
CA PRO A 611 31.81 19.29 -63.13
C PRO A 611 32.83 20.43 -63.00
N PRO A 612 32.42 21.65 -62.56
CA PRO A 612 33.34 22.67 -62.05
C PRO A 612 33.38 22.76 -60.52
N LEU A 613 34.52 23.27 -60.06
CA LEU A 613 35.07 23.37 -58.70
C LEU A 613 34.29 24.30 -57.72
N PRO A 614 34.52 24.18 -56.40
CA PRO A 614 33.84 24.97 -55.37
C PRO A 614 34.55 26.29 -55.05
N GLU A 615 33.79 27.38 -54.89
CA GLU A 615 34.27 28.66 -54.35
C GLU A 615 33.52 29.11 -53.08
N ALA A 616 34.35 29.41 -52.08
CA ALA A 616 34.28 30.45 -51.04
C ALA A 616 33.15 30.49 -50.00
N VAL A 617 33.57 30.24 -48.75
CA VAL A 617 32.94 30.54 -47.46
C VAL A 617 33.15 32.02 -47.08
N PRO A 618 32.19 32.69 -46.41
CA PRO A 618 32.47 33.85 -45.57
C PRO A 618 32.68 33.48 -44.10
N ALA A 619 33.64 34.15 -43.47
CA ALA A 619 34.07 33.96 -42.08
C ALA A 619 33.04 34.46 -41.05
N THR A 620 32.92 33.74 -39.94
CA THR A 620 32.19 34.14 -38.72
C THR A 620 33.19 34.47 -37.61
N GLN A 621 32.87 35.53 -36.85
CA GLN A 621 33.66 36.13 -35.77
C GLN A 621 33.68 35.25 -34.50
N VAL A 622 34.76 35.40 -33.73
CA VAL A 622 35.09 34.67 -32.51
C VAL A 622 34.49 35.39 -31.29
N GLU A 623 33.77 34.67 -30.43
CA GLU A 623 33.34 35.13 -29.10
C GLU A 623 33.78 34.14 -28.01
N GLN A 624 34.15 34.70 -26.85
CA GLN A 624 34.99 34.15 -25.79
C GLN A 624 34.24 33.24 -24.79
N ALA A 625 34.95 32.27 -24.21
CA ALA A 625 34.48 31.36 -23.18
C ALA A 625 34.73 31.89 -21.74
N PRO A 626 33.89 31.55 -20.75
CA PRO A 626 34.11 31.88 -19.33
C PRO A 626 34.85 30.76 -18.54
N PRO A 627 35.52 31.11 -17.41
CA PRO A 627 36.47 30.21 -16.73
C PRO A 627 35.88 29.33 -15.62
N ALA A 628 36.58 28.23 -15.33
CA ALA A 628 36.34 27.26 -14.28
C ALA A 628 36.83 27.74 -12.89
N ALA A 629 36.09 27.37 -11.84
CA ALA A 629 36.35 27.72 -10.44
C ALA A 629 37.16 26.64 -9.69
N THR A 630 37.98 27.13 -8.78
CA THR A 630 39.07 26.45 -8.05
C THR A 630 38.60 25.76 -6.76
N GLU A 631 39.23 24.63 -6.46
CA GLU A 631 39.14 23.80 -5.24
C GLU A 631 39.87 24.47 -4.04
N PRO A 632 39.40 24.32 -2.77
CA PRO A 632 40.14 24.79 -1.61
C PRO A 632 40.84 23.65 -0.82
N ALA A 633 42.10 23.90 -0.45
CA ALA A 633 42.94 23.09 0.44
C ALA A 633 42.91 23.64 1.91
N PRO A 634 43.34 22.85 2.93
CA PRO A 634 42.99 23.05 4.35
C PRO A 634 44.00 23.92 5.13
N PRO A 635 43.67 24.39 6.35
CA PRO A 635 44.58 25.17 7.17
C PRO A 635 45.31 24.36 8.27
N ALA A 636 46.59 24.66 8.44
CA ALA A 636 47.44 24.47 9.62
C ALA A 636 48.35 25.72 9.67
N THR A 637 48.70 26.41 10.77
CA THR A 637 48.89 26.06 12.19
C THR A 637 49.22 27.37 12.96
N GLY A 638 48.96 27.44 14.28
CA GLY A 638 49.87 28.11 15.24
C GLY A 638 49.32 29.19 16.21
N GLY A 639 49.09 28.79 17.46
CA GLY A 639 49.62 29.42 18.69
C GLY A 639 49.17 30.82 19.17
N GLN A 640 48.36 30.84 20.24
CA GLN A 640 48.62 31.55 21.50
C GLN A 640 47.82 30.90 22.63
#